data_AF-A0A1I4XC11-F1
#
_entry.id   AF-A0A1I4XC11-F1
#
_cell.length_a   1.000
_cell.length_b   1.000
_cell.length_c   1.000
_cell.angle_alpha   90.00
_cell.angle_beta   90.00
_cell.angle_gamma   90.00
#
_symmetry.space_group_name_H-M   'P 1'
#
loop_
_entity.id
_entity.type
_entity.pdbx_description
1 polymer ?
#
loop_
_entity_poly.entity_id
_entity_poly.type
_entity_poly.pdbx_seq_one_letter_code
_entity_poly.pdbx_strand_id
1 'polypeptide(L)'
;MKKIYLFVLLIAHLSLSAQIINFPDPQFKAKLLSASQWTSVAQDLNGTTTVIDTNNDGEIQVSEALNISSITLNQTQIHDITGIQNFANLRMLVVQGNIFMDEVNVSHMTALKILIVNNNAIDLINTQGCTQLEDFNLSSNGGYVTNMNFLQNPTLKRLTIRGNAHLSNVNISTLTGLEEIEFSDNTIYPNTVTSLNLASNVNLKKIIIDKVNLNSLTLGSLNQLLHFSIKNTKLTSLNLSNAPLLQYLFVDANPLLSSLNIQNTNSLDNLQLLNSPLITSVSLQNKPNLKSLSLGGTNITSLDFTGTPEVINMSIGGNALTSLDVSPVLGLKSFNFNENGVTSLDLSHNTELQGAGVSGTSIKNVNIKNGNPNLSFYAGSPTYAPNLAYICCDTDKVQQVSSMLISVGQNNVEVNSYCSFTPGGTTYTIQGNTKYDSNNNGCDTNDMNKAFQQFNITDGITSGTYIADGSGNYSISVQEGLHVITPVVENPAYFTISPASATVDFPTQASPFTKNFCVSANGTHNDLEVVIIPTNNARPGFNSLYKIVYKNKGTTTQSGTLVFNYNDAVTDYLSSTTVPASQSTGVLNWNFTNLLPFETKEITVTLKLNTPTQTPALNGGEVLHYTAQITGATDETPADNHFALNQTVVNSFDPNDKTCLEGTSITQVQVGDYVHYLIRFENKGTANAQNIVVKDEIDLSKFDITSVVPLAGSHPYTTRISNSNVIEFIFENIQLPFDDATNDGYISFKIKTKATLTMGDSFSNIAKIYFDYNHPIITNNFTTTVRNVLATSEVSKDSDIATIYPNPVQDVLNIKSKNTVIKAEIYDANGRMISSTSVTGNTINVSELTKGSYIIKLFTKDKTVSQKFIKI
;
A
#
# COMPACT_ATOMS: atom_id res chain seq x y z
N MET A 1 15.50 32.47 100.91
CA MET A 1 15.83 31.75 99.66
C MET A 1 15.24 30.33 99.58
N LYS A 2 15.21 29.51 100.64
CA LYS A 2 14.66 28.13 100.58
C LYS A 2 13.15 28.00 100.26
N LYS A 3 12.31 29.00 100.57
CA LYS A 3 10.86 28.97 100.24
C LYS A 3 10.54 29.28 98.77
N ILE A 4 11.44 29.96 98.05
CA ILE A 4 11.27 30.27 96.61
C ILE A 4 11.58 29.03 95.76
N TYR A 5 12.61 28.25 96.11
CA TYR A 5 12.91 26.99 95.41
C TYR A 5 11.80 25.96 95.55
N LEU A 6 11.16 25.85 96.73
CA LEU A 6 10.02 24.94 96.91
C LEU A 6 8.81 25.40 96.09
N PHE A 7 8.57 26.72 95.98
CA PHE A 7 7.47 27.27 95.17
C PHE A 7 7.75 27.14 93.67
N VAL A 8 9.01 27.28 93.24
CA VAL A 8 9.44 27.03 91.85
C VAL A 8 9.40 25.53 91.51
N LEU A 9 9.74 24.63 92.45
CA LEU A 9 9.57 23.17 92.28
C LEU A 9 8.09 22.75 92.28
N LEU A 10 7.24 23.39 93.08
CA LEU A 10 5.80 23.13 93.09
C LEU A 10 5.12 23.63 91.80
N ILE A 11 5.54 24.79 91.28
CA ILE A 11 5.09 25.31 89.98
C ILE A 11 5.67 24.46 88.83
N ALA A 12 6.90 23.97 88.95
CA ALA A 12 7.51 23.05 87.98
C ALA A 12 6.80 21.68 87.94
N HIS A 13 6.26 21.21 89.06
CA HIS A 13 5.42 19.99 89.10
C HIS A 13 4.00 20.22 88.57
N LEU A 14 3.45 21.42 88.68
CA LEU A 14 2.17 21.77 88.05
C LEU A 14 2.28 21.99 86.54
N SER A 15 3.49 22.19 86.00
CA SER A 15 3.76 22.30 84.56
C SER A 15 4.21 20.99 83.88
N LEU A 16 4.24 19.86 84.60
CA LEU A 16 4.69 18.55 84.08
C LEU A 16 3.59 17.48 84.03
N SER A 17 2.34 17.83 84.31
CA SER A 17 1.23 16.95 83.94
C SER A 17 1.13 16.95 82.42
N ALA A 18 1.55 15.85 81.78
CA ALA A 18 1.31 15.64 80.36
C ALA A 18 -0.19 15.83 80.12
N GLN A 19 -0.54 16.82 79.30
CA GLN A 19 -1.93 17.19 79.10
C GLN A 19 -2.63 16.03 78.39
N ILE A 20 -3.45 15.28 79.13
CA ILE A 20 -4.26 14.19 78.61
C ILE A 20 -5.29 14.80 77.66
N ILE A 21 -5.41 14.23 76.46
CA ILE A 21 -6.41 14.64 75.49
C ILE A 21 -7.75 14.02 75.88
N ASN A 22 -8.80 14.83 75.91
CA ASN A 22 -10.15 14.35 76.16
C ASN A 22 -10.77 13.82 74.86
N PHE A 23 -11.25 12.57 74.89
CA PHE A 23 -11.97 11.91 73.80
C PHE A 23 -13.36 11.50 74.29
N PRO A 24 -14.41 12.30 74.00
CA PRO A 24 -15.78 12.03 74.47
C PRO A 24 -16.35 10.70 73.94
N ASP A 25 -15.98 10.31 72.72
CA ASP A 25 -16.39 9.05 72.11
C ASP A 25 -15.49 7.89 72.57
N PRO A 26 -16.02 6.90 73.31
CA PRO A 26 -15.23 5.78 73.80
C PRO A 26 -14.76 4.85 72.67
N GLN A 27 -15.49 4.74 71.57
CA GLN A 27 -15.08 3.94 70.40
C GLN A 27 -13.91 4.61 69.68
N PHE A 28 -13.90 5.94 69.60
CA PHE A 28 -12.76 6.67 69.05
C PHE A 28 -11.50 6.47 69.90
N LYS A 29 -11.60 6.67 71.22
CA LYS A 29 -10.48 6.43 72.14
C LYS A 29 -9.98 4.98 72.05
N ALA A 30 -10.89 4.01 72.10
CA ALA A 30 -10.53 2.59 72.00
C ALA A 30 -9.84 2.27 70.66
N LYS A 31 -10.27 2.89 69.56
CA LYS A 31 -9.62 2.74 68.26
C LYS A 31 -8.20 3.28 68.30
N LEU A 32 -7.97 4.48 68.84
CA LEU A 32 -6.63 5.06 68.95
C LEU A 32 -5.71 4.20 69.84
N LEU A 33 -6.20 3.71 70.98
CA LEU A 33 -5.45 2.81 71.86
C LEU A 33 -5.13 1.44 71.24
N SER A 34 -5.92 1.01 70.24
CA SER A 34 -5.63 -0.23 69.47
C SER A 34 -4.50 -0.07 68.44
N ALA A 35 -3.94 1.14 68.30
CA ALA A 35 -2.79 1.38 67.45
C ALA A 35 -1.58 0.56 67.92
N SER A 36 -0.94 -0.13 66.98
CA SER A 36 0.26 -0.91 67.24
C SER A 36 1.08 -1.03 65.96
N GLN A 37 2.28 -1.58 66.08
CA GLN A 37 3.12 -1.91 64.91
C GLN A 37 2.43 -2.87 63.91
N TRP A 38 1.39 -3.59 64.33
CA TRP A 38 0.66 -4.58 63.51
C TRP A 38 -0.67 -4.06 62.95
N THR A 39 -1.13 -2.88 63.40
CA THR A 39 -2.41 -2.32 62.95
C THR A 39 -2.18 -1.07 62.11
N SER A 40 -3.04 -0.84 61.11
CA SER A 40 -2.97 0.34 60.23
C SER A 40 -3.56 1.60 60.86
N VAL A 41 -3.79 1.61 62.18
CA VAL A 41 -4.50 2.70 62.86
C VAL A 41 -3.68 3.97 62.86
N ALA A 42 -2.37 3.90 63.11
CA ALA A 42 -1.52 5.07 63.23
C ALA A 42 -0.12 4.85 62.66
N GLN A 43 0.47 5.91 62.11
CA GLN A 43 1.86 5.94 61.69
C GLN A 43 2.62 7.09 62.36
N ASP A 44 3.90 6.87 62.64
CA ASP A 44 4.81 7.87 63.18
C ASP A 44 5.21 8.92 62.13
N LEU A 45 6.07 9.88 62.49
CA LEU A 45 6.55 10.93 61.58
C LEU A 45 7.38 10.41 60.38
N ASN A 46 7.88 9.17 60.45
CA ASN A 46 8.62 8.49 59.40
C ASN A 46 7.73 7.61 58.52
N GLY A 47 6.42 7.53 58.81
CA GLY A 47 5.46 6.71 58.07
C GLY A 47 5.42 5.23 58.50
N THR A 48 6.04 4.87 59.62
CA THR A 48 6.03 3.50 60.16
C THR A 48 4.82 3.30 61.06
N THR A 49 4.13 2.15 60.97
CA THR A 49 3.02 1.82 61.87
C THR A 49 3.50 1.79 63.32
N THR A 50 2.75 2.44 64.23
CA THR A 50 3.21 2.64 65.61
C THR A 50 2.07 2.56 66.63
N VAL A 51 2.42 2.41 67.90
CA VAL A 51 1.53 2.69 69.04
C VAL A 51 1.37 4.20 69.22
N ILE A 52 0.19 4.64 69.70
CA ILE A 52 -0.05 6.03 70.09
C ILE A 52 0.22 6.22 71.59
N ASP A 53 -0.39 5.38 72.44
CA ASP A 53 -0.12 5.33 73.88
C ASP A 53 1.24 4.64 74.11
N THR A 54 2.28 5.45 74.21
CA THR A 54 3.68 5.02 74.31
C THR A 54 4.08 4.65 75.72
N ASN A 55 3.38 5.18 76.73
CA ASN A 55 3.65 4.88 78.14
C ASN A 55 2.74 3.77 78.69
N ASN A 56 1.74 3.34 77.91
CA ASN A 56 0.78 2.28 78.19
C ASN A 56 -0.02 2.51 79.48
N ASP A 57 -0.39 3.77 79.75
CA ASP A 57 -1.23 4.17 80.89
C ASP A 57 -2.73 4.20 80.56
N GLY A 58 -3.11 3.92 79.31
CA GLY A 58 -4.49 3.90 78.84
C GLY A 58 -5.06 5.30 78.52
N GLU A 59 -4.25 6.34 78.62
CA GLU A 59 -4.55 7.71 78.21
C GLU A 59 -3.65 8.10 77.03
N ILE A 60 -4.08 9.10 76.25
CA ILE A 60 -3.22 9.66 75.18
C ILE A 60 -2.90 11.10 75.55
N GLN A 61 -1.63 11.42 75.67
CA GLN A 61 -1.19 12.79 76.00
C GLN A 61 -0.81 13.58 74.74
N VAL A 62 -0.86 14.91 74.84
CA VAL A 62 -0.47 15.81 73.73
C VAL A 62 0.94 15.49 73.21
N SER A 63 1.89 15.15 74.08
CA SER A 63 3.25 14.76 73.70
C SER A 63 3.31 13.50 72.84
N GLU A 64 2.39 12.57 73.03
CA GLU A 64 2.31 11.33 72.26
C GLU A 64 1.68 11.59 70.89
N ALA A 65 0.59 12.37 70.88
CA ALA A 65 -0.08 12.80 69.66
C ALA A 65 0.83 13.57 68.70
N LEU A 66 1.83 14.30 69.21
CA LEU A 66 2.83 15.00 68.40
C LEU A 66 3.71 14.07 67.55
N ASN A 67 3.82 12.79 67.89
CA ASN A 67 4.66 11.83 67.16
C ASN A 67 3.94 11.14 66.00
N ILE A 68 2.65 11.41 65.81
CA ILE A 68 1.81 10.71 64.84
C ILE A 68 1.59 11.58 63.59
N SER A 69 1.77 10.97 62.41
CA SER A 69 1.59 11.63 61.12
C SER A 69 0.41 11.11 60.30
N SER A 70 -0.12 9.93 60.59
CA SER A 70 -1.28 9.36 59.90
C SER A 70 -2.19 8.64 60.87
N ILE A 71 -3.51 8.78 60.69
CA ILE A 71 -4.54 8.05 61.43
C ILE A 71 -5.59 7.49 60.47
N THR A 72 -5.97 6.22 60.68
CA THR A 72 -7.03 5.52 59.94
C THR A 72 -8.13 5.02 60.87
N LEU A 73 -9.35 5.51 60.65
CA LEU A 73 -10.57 5.20 61.38
C LEU A 73 -11.56 4.46 60.47
N ASN A 74 -11.40 3.14 60.33
CA ASN A 74 -12.19 2.32 59.41
C ASN A 74 -13.14 1.36 60.14
N GLN A 75 -14.44 1.40 59.80
CA GLN A 75 -15.49 0.46 60.25
C GLN A 75 -15.65 0.35 61.78
N THR A 76 -15.58 1.47 62.49
CA THR A 76 -15.43 1.49 63.96
C THR A 76 -16.64 1.99 64.73
N GLN A 77 -17.78 2.24 64.07
CA GLN A 77 -18.98 2.81 64.70
C GLN A 77 -18.69 4.10 65.50
N ILE A 78 -17.68 4.87 65.09
CA ILE A 78 -17.34 6.14 65.74
C ILE A 78 -18.44 7.16 65.40
N HIS A 79 -18.83 7.96 66.38
CA HIS A 79 -19.80 9.06 66.25
C HIS A 79 -19.06 10.40 66.27
N ASP A 80 -18.08 10.56 67.16
CA ASP A 80 -17.40 11.84 67.40
C ASP A 80 -15.86 11.64 67.43
N ILE A 81 -15.14 12.49 66.71
CA ILE A 81 -13.67 12.52 66.65
C ILE A 81 -13.06 13.70 67.42
N THR A 82 -13.83 14.33 68.31
CA THR A 82 -13.35 15.38 69.21
C THR A 82 -12.09 14.92 69.95
N GLY A 83 -11.06 15.76 69.91
CA GLY A 83 -9.72 15.44 70.39
C GLY A 83 -8.69 15.27 69.27
N ILE A 84 -9.13 14.94 68.04
CA ILE A 84 -8.25 14.76 66.88
C ILE A 84 -7.40 16.00 66.55
N GLN A 85 -7.87 17.20 66.89
CA GLN A 85 -7.16 18.45 66.61
C GLN A 85 -5.86 18.61 67.43
N ASN A 86 -5.67 17.79 68.48
CA ASN A 86 -4.43 17.78 69.27
C ASN A 86 -3.26 17.06 68.58
N PHE A 87 -3.53 16.33 67.49
CA PHE A 87 -2.50 15.68 66.67
C PHE A 87 -1.86 16.69 65.70
N ALA A 88 -1.08 17.63 66.22
CA ALA A 88 -0.60 18.80 65.47
C ALA A 88 0.29 18.48 64.25
N ASN A 89 0.92 17.30 64.23
CA ASN A 89 1.76 16.82 63.12
C ASN A 89 1.04 15.83 62.19
N LEU A 90 -0.28 15.65 62.34
CA LEU A 90 -1.06 14.76 61.49
C LEU A 90 -1.11 15.29 60.05
N ARG A 91 -0.61 14.48 59.12
CA ARG A 91 -0.55 14.76 57.68
C ARG A 91 -1.64 14.04 56.90
N MET A 92 -2.10 12.89 57.39
CA MET A 92 -3.14 12.09 56.75
C MET A 92 -4.20 11.67 57.77
N LEU A 93 -5.48 11.88 57.43
CA LEU A 93 -6.60 11.34 58.18
C LEU A 93 -7.54 10.60 57.23
N VAL A 94 -7.82 9.34 57.55
CA VAL A 94 -8.79 8.52 56.84
C VAL A 94 -9.93 8.18 57.79
N VAL A 95 -11.14 8.61 57.44
CA VAL A 95 -12.37 8.35 58.18
C VAL A 95 -13.32 7.60 57.26
N GLN A 96 -13.48 6.30 57.50
CA GLN A 96 -14.23 5.43 56.61
C GLN A 96 -15.21 4.50 57.32
N GLY A 97 -16.43 4.37 56.78
CA GLY A 97 -17.38 3.35 57.24
C GLY A 97 -17.94 3.60 58.63
N ASN A 98 -17.86 4.83 59.15
CA ASN A 98 -18.45 5.23 60.43
C ASN A 98 -19.85 5.78 60.16
N ILE A 99 -20.80 4.86 60.02
CA ILE A 99 -22.19 5.14 59.61
C ILE A 99 -23.02 5.96 60.62
N PHE A 100 -22.46 6.27 61.79
CA PHE A 100 -23.11 7.10 62.82
C PHE A 100 -22.43 8.47 63.01
N MET A 101 -21.35 8.72 62.27
CA MET A 101 -20.64 9.99 62.32
C MET A 101 -21.34 11.02 61.44
N ASP A 102 -21.84 12.08 62.06
CA ASP A 102 -22.54 13.20 61.44
C ASP A 102 -21.65 14.44 61.26
N GLU A 103 -20.55 14.57 62.00
CA GLU A 103 -19.59 15.66 61.86
C GLU A 103 -18.14 15.17 61.73
N VAL A 104 -17.39 15.75 60.79
CA VAL A 104 -15.92 15.68 60.75
C VAL A 104 -15.35 17.08 60.89
N ASN A 105 -14.79 17.36 62.08
CA ASN A 105 -14.17 18.65 62.39
C ASN A 105 -12.66 18.52 62.52
N VAL A 106 -11.95 18.95 61.48
CA VAL A 106 -10.49 18.97 61.41
C VAL A 106 -9.94 20.41 61.39
N SER A 107 -10.72 21.36 61.91
CA SER A 107 -10.33 22.75 61.88
C SER A 107 -8.97 22.99 62.56
N HIS A 108 -8.20 23.91 62.00
CA HIS A 108 -6.86 24.32 62.44
C HIS A 108 -5.77 23.25 62.41
N MET A 109 -6.01 22.09 61.79
CA MET A 109 -4.99 21.07 61.56
C MET A 109 -4.06 21.47 60.41
N THR A 110 -3.15 22.42 60.68
CA THR A 110 -2.30 23.08 59.67
C THR A 110 -1.30 22.17 58.95
N ALA A 111 -0.97 21.01 59.51
CA ALA A 111 -0.09 20.00 58.91
C ALA A 111 -0.84 19.00 58.00
N LEU A 112 -2.18 18.99 58.03
CA LEU A 112 -3.00 18.02 57.32
C LEU A 112 -2.88 18.24 55.81
N LYS A 113 -2.45 17.20 55.09
CA LYS A 113 -2.26 17.17 53.64
C LYS A 113 -3.29 16.33 52.92
N ILE A 114 -3.74 15.24 53.54
CA ILE A 114 -4.65 14.28 52.94
C ILE A 114 -5.81 14.04 53.90
N LEU A 115 -7.03 14.26 53.42
CA LEU A 115 -8.24 13.98 54.17
C LEU A 115 -9.16 13.11 53.32
N ILE A 116 -9.42 11.88 53.78
CA ILE A 116 -10.30 10.93 53.12
C ILE A 116 -11.49 10.66 54.04
N VAL A 117 -12.68 10.94 53.55
CA VAL A 117 -13.93 10.90 54.31
C VAL A 117 -14.98 10.17 53.50
N ASN A 118 -15.05 8.85 53.72
CA ASN A 118 -15.80 7.95 52.84
C ASN A 118 -16.81 7.07 53.59
N ASN A 119 -17.99 6.83 53.03
CA ASN A 119 -18.98 5.88 53.57
C ASN A 119 -19.37 6.18 55.04
N ASN A 120 -19.52 7.45 55.41
CA ASN A 120 -20.02 7.87 56.73
C ASN A 120 -21.44 8.47 56.61
N ALA A 121 -22.01 8.99 57.69
CA ALA A 121 -23.32 9.65 57.70
C ALA A 121 -23.20 11.17 57.90
N ILE A 122 -22.18 11.79 57.31
CA ILE A 122 -21.77 13.16 57.63
C ILE A 122 -22.74 14.20 57.07
N ASP A 123 -23.14 15.13 57.94
CA ASP A 123 -23.92 16.33 57.69
C ASP A 123 -23.03 17.58 57.62
N LEU A 124 -21.92 17.60 58.39
CA LEU A 124 -21.01 18.74 58.49
C LEU A 124 -19.54 18.33 58.36
N ILE A 125 -18.79 19.03 57.52
CA ILE A 125 -17.34 18.92 57.45
C ILE A 125 -16.70 20.29 57.61
N ASN A 126 -15.79 20.42 58.58
CA ASN A 126 -15.08 21.66 58.88
C ASN A 126 -13.58 21.50 58.62
N THR A 127 -13.12 22.09 57.52
CA THR A 127 -11.70 22.14 57.10
C THR A 127 -11.05 23.50 57.32
N GLN A 128 -11.69 24.39 58.09
CA GLN A 128 -11.19 25.75 58.32
C GLN A 128 -9.76 25.73 58.86
N GLY A 129 -8.82 26.47 58.25
CA GLY A 129 -7.43 26.52 58.71
C GLY A 129 -6.55 25.33 58.31
N CYS A 130 -7.07 24.34 57.55
CA CYS A 130 -6.25 23.29 56.93
C CYS A 130 -5.51 23.85 55.70
N THR A 131 -4.48 24.66 55.92
CA THR A 131 -3.79 25.43 54.88
C THR A 131 -2.86 24.61 53.97
N GLN A 132 -2.47 23.40 54.39
CA GLN A 132 -1.62 22.49 53.61
C GLN A 132 -2.38 21.33 52.95
N LEU A 133 -3.72 21.38 52.91
CA LEU A 133 -4.52 20.30 52.36
C LEU A 133 -4.31 20.20 50.84
N GLU A 134 -3.70 19.09 50.37
CA GLU A 134 -3.35 18.85 48.98
C GLU A 134 -4.33 17.85 48.30
N ASP A 135 -4.89 16.92 49.07
CA ASP A 135 -5.82 15.88 48.59
C ASP A 135 -7.03 15.79 49.52
N PHE A 136 -8.21 15.89 48.94
CA PHE A 136 -9.46 15.76 49.67
C PHE A 136 -10.45 14.86 48.92
N ASN A 137 -10.89 13.81 49.62
CA ASN A 137 -11.86 12.85 49.12
C ASN A 137 -13.09 12.81 50.03
N LEU A 138 -14.25 13.14 49.46
CA LEU A 138 -15.55 13.07 50.09
C LEU A 138 -16.45 12.14 49.27
N SER A 139 -16.47 10.85 49.61
CA SER A 139 -17.22 9.85 48.83
C SER A 139 -18.28 9.10 49.62
N SER A 140 -19.46 8.92 49.04
CA SER A 140 -20.53 8.05 49.53
C SER A 140 -20.97 8.37 50.97
N ASN A 141 -21.00 9.64 51.35
CA ASN A 141 -21.52 10.01 52.67
C ASN A 141 -23.05 10.10 52.61
N GLY A 142 -23.71 9.32 53.46
CA GLY A 142 -25.16 9.18 53.52
C GLY A 142 -25.86 10.26 54.34
N GLY A 143 -25.12 11.22 54.89
CA GLY A 143 -25.68 12.39 55.59
C GLY A 143 -26.08 13.52 54.64
N TYR A 144 -26.47 14.64 55.22
CA TYR A 144 -27.13 15.78 54.60
C TYR A 144 -26.17 16.93 54.23
N VAL A 145 -24.90 16.65 53.89
CA VAL A 145 -24.00 17.70 53.36
C VAL A 145 -24.61 18.29 52.08
N THR A 146 -25.12 19.52 52.19
CA THR A 146 -25.82 20.21 51.09
C THR A 146 -24.91 21.12 50.28
N ASN A 147 -23.83 21.63 50.88
CA ASN A 147 -22.94 22.61 50.28
C ASN A 147 -21.48 22.31 50.63
N MET A 148 -20.60 22.41 49.63
CA MET A 148 -19.15 22.31 49.82
C MET A 148 -18.46 23.57 49.33
N ASN A 149 -17.57 24.12 50.15
CA ASN A 149 -16.85 25.36 49.86
C ASN A 149 -15.39 25.23 50.26
N PHE A 150 -14.48 25.69 49.39
CA PHE A 150 -13.04 25.55 49.58
C PHE A 150 -12.28 26.89 49.61
N LEU A 151 -12.94 27.97 50.03
CA LEU A 151 -12.30 29.30 50.15
C LEU A 151 -11.01 29.29 50.99
N GLN A 152 -10.88 28.36 51.94
CA GLN A 152 -9.77 28.29 52.89
C GLN A 152 -8.72 27.21 52.55
N ASN A 153 -8.89 26.46 51.45
CA ASN A 153 -7.99 25.36 51.06
C ASN A 153 -7.40 25.57 49.64
N PRO A 154 -6.78 26.72 49.33
CA PRO A 154 -6.30 27.03 47.96
C PRO A 154 -5.15 26.13 47.48
N THR A 155 -4.55 25.35 48.37
CA THR A 155 -3.44 24.41 48.11
C THR A 155 -3.89 23.05 47.57
N LEU A 156 -5.20 22.79 47.50
CA LEU A 156 -5.74 21.54 46.97
C LEU A 156 -5.29 21.31 45.52
N LYS A 157 -4.72 20.14 45.29
CA LYS A 157 -4.31 19.65 43.97
C LYS A 157 -5.25 18.57 43.46
N ARG A 158 -5.84 17.77 44.35
CA ARG A 158 -6.81 16.71 44.01
C ARG A 158 -8.07 16.86 44.84
N LEU A 159 -9.21 16.83 44.15
CA LEU A 159 -10.53 16.85 44.78
C LEU A 159 -11.39 15.73 44.21
N THR A 160 -11.81 14.81 45.07
CA THR A 160 -12.77 13.74 44.73
C THR A 160 -14.06 13.97 45.51
N ILE A 161 -15.17 14.09 44.79
CA ILE A 161 -16.50 14.14 45.38
C ILE A 161 -17.34 13.09 44.66
N ARG A 162 -17.76 12.05 45.39
CA ARG A 162 -18.60 10.99 44.82
C ARG A 162 -19.81 10.67 45.67
N GLY A 163 -20.96 10.41 45.06
CA GLY A 163 -22.09 9.76 45.74
C GLY A 163 -22.62 10.43 47.01
N ASN A 164 -22.66 11.77 47.05
CA ASN A 164 -23.20 12.53 48.19
C ASN A 164 -24.61 13.05 47.87
N ALA A 165 -25.65 12.25 48.11
CA ALA A 165 -27.01 12.43 47.60
C ALA A 165 -27.66 13.80 47.88
N HIS A 166 -27.29 14.47 48.97
CA HIS A 166 -27.87 15.75 49.37
C HIS A 166 -27.11 16.98 48.85
N LEU A 167 -25.96 16.79 48.20
CA LEU A 167 -25.12 17.88 47.72
C LEU A 167 -25.83 18.65 46.60
N SER A 168 -25.99 19.97 46.80
CA SER A 168 -26.70 20.88 45.89
C SER A 168 -25.80 22.00 45.36
N ASN A 169 -24.70 22.30 46.04
CA ASN A 169 -23.70 23.29 45.59
C ASN A 169 -22.25 22.84 45.90
N VAL A 170 -21.35 23.14 44.97
CA VAL A 170 -19.89 22.99 45.13
C VAL A 170 -19.21 24.24 44.61
N ASN A 171 -18.53 24.99 45.49
CA ASN A 171 -17.73 26.15 45.10
C ASN A 171 -16.22 25.84 45.18
N ILE A 172 -15.60 25.75 44.02
CA ILE A 172 -14.15 25.46 43.84
C ILE A 172 -13.41 26.59 43.12
N SER A 173 -14.02 27.78 43.04
CA SER A 173 -13.47 28.93 42.31
C SER A 173 -12.11 29.42 42.85
N THR A 174 -11.79 29.11 44.10
CA THR A 174 -10.51 29.44 44.75
C THR A 174 -9.41 28.40 44.51
N LEU A 175 -9.73 27.22 43.99
CA LEU A 175 -8.79 26.12 43.80
C LEU A 175 -7.97 26.29 42.51
N THR A 176 -7.26 27.40 42.38
CA THR A 176 -6.48 27.74 41.16
C THR A 176 -5.30 26.79 40.92
N GLY A 177 -4.81 26.12 41.96
CA GLY A 177 -3.78 25.07 41.90
C GLY A 177 -4.31 23.65 41.66
N LEU A 178 -5.63 23.48 41.44
CA LEU A 178 -6.24 22.17 41.27
C LEU A 178 -5.75 21.50 39.97
N GLU A 179 -5.21 20.29 40.10
CA GLU A 179 -4.67 19.48 39.00
C GLU A 179 -5.63 18.36 38.59
N GLU A 180 -6.38 17.79 39.53
CA GLU A 180 -7.35 16.73 39.25
C GLU A 180 -8.66 16.96 39.98
N ILE A 181 -9.75 16.78 39.24
CA ILE A 181 -11.09 16.76 39.81
C ILE A 181 -11.85 15.52 39.36
N GLU A 182 -12.50 14.89 40.33
CA GLU A 182 -13.52 13.90 40.07
C GLU A 182 -14.83 14.25 40.75
N PHE A 183 -15.88 14.33 39.95
CA PHE A 183 -17.23 14.67 40.37
C PHE A 183 -18.23 13.65 39.80
N SER A 184 -18.45 12.57 40.55
CA SER A 184 -19.17 11.39 40.05
C SER A 184 -20.33 11.01 40.97
N ASP A 185 -21.39 10.41 40.45
CA ASP A 185 -22.46 9.87 41.27
C ASP A 185 -22.94 8.52 40.75
N ASN A 186 -22.67 7.46 41.53
CA ASN A 186 -23.08 6.10 41.24
C ASN A 186 -24.17 5.60 42.21
N THR A 187 -24.79 6.50 42.97
CA THR A 187 -25.79 6.13 43.97
C THR A 187 -27.20 6.13 43.37
N ILE A 188 -28.11 5.35 43.99
CA ILE A 188 -29.53 5.30 43.61
C ILE A 188 -30.21 6.69 43.77
N TYR A 189 -29.62 7.57 44.60
CA TYR A 189 -30.08 8.92 44.87
C TYR A 189 -29.02 9.94 44.40
N PRO A 190 -28.99 10.29 43.11
CA PRO A 190 -27.99 11.21 42.59
C PRO A 190 -28.14 12.59 43.23
N ASN A 191 -27.01 13.22 43.50
CA ASN A 191 -26.97 14.55 44.08
C ASN A 191 -27.56 15.63 43.16
N THR A 192 -27.92 16.76 43.76
CA THR A 192 -28.77 17.78 43.12
C THR A 192 -28.00 18.92 42.45
N VAL A 193 -26.65 18.94 42.48
CA VAL A 193 -25.87 19.99 41.81
C VAL A 193 -26.15 20.01 40.29
N THR A 194 -26.66 21.13 39.77
CA THR A 194 -27.01 21.29 38.34
C THR A 194 -25.94 22.01 37.54
N SER A 195 -25.04 22.76 38.19
CA SER A 195 -23.98 23.51 37.53
C SER A 195 -22.63 23.32 38.22
N LEU A 196 -21.55 23.31 37.42
CA LEU A 196 -20.17 23.25 37.90
C LEU A 196 -19.34 24.30 37.17
N ASN A 197 -18.65 25.15 37.93
CA ASN A 197 -17.79 26.20 37.37
C ASN A 197 -16.32 25.86 37.59
N LEU A 198 -15.61 25.57 36.49
CA LEU A 198 -14.18 25.26 36.44
C LEU A 198 -13.35 26.39 35.80
N ALA A 199 -13.90 27.59 35.64
CA ALA A 199 -13.25 28.68 34.91
C ALA A 199 -11.89 29.08 35.50
N SER A 200 -11.75 29.04 36.82
CA SER A 200 -10.52 29.44 37.53
C SER A 200 -9.49 28.30 37.68
N ASN A 201 -9.87 27.06 37.37
CA ASN A 201 -9.05 25.87 37.62
C ASN A 201 -8.15 25.55 36.41
N VAL A 202 -7.32 26.52 36.03
CA VAL A 202 -6.54 26.49 34.77
C VAL A 202 -5.38 25.47 34.74
N ASN A 203 -5.02 24.91 35.89
CA ASN A 203 -3.97 23.89 36.04
C ASN A 203 -4.50 22.45 35.98
N LEU A 204 -5.79 22.26 35.67
CA LEU A 204 -6.39 20.93 35.56
C LEU A 204 -5.70 20.10 34.47
N LYS A 205 -5.23 18.91 34.86
CA LYS A 205 -4.66 17.84 34.03
C LYS A 205 -5.67 16.73 33.78
N LYS A 206 -6.61 16.53 34.72
CA LYS A 206 -7.63 15.48 34.65
C LYS A 206 -8.98 15.95 35.17
N ILE A 207 -10.01 15.74 34.37
CA ILE A 207 -11.41 16.01 34.73
C ILE A 207 -12.22 14.73 34.52
N ILE A 208 -12.86 14.23 35.56
CA ILE A 208 -13.85 13.16 35.48
C ILE A 208 -15.18 13.66 36.03
N ILE A 209 -16.23 13.56 35.21
CA ILE A 209 -17.61 13.89 35.59
C ILE A 209 -18.51 12.72 35.17
N ASP A 210 -19.18 12.07 36.10
CA ASP A 210 -20.21 11.05 35.79
C ASP A 210 -21.48 11.40 36.55
N LYS A 211 -22.44 12.06 35.89
CA LYS A 211 -23.55 12.67 36.62
C LYS A 211 -24.83 13.03 35.85
N VAL A 212 -25.94 12.42 36.29
CA VAL A 212 -27.31 12.54 35.76
C VAL A 212 -27.90 13.96 35.70
N ASN A 213 -27.53 14.86 36.61
CA ASN A 213 -28.23 16.16 36.77
C ASN A 213 -27.47 17.39 36.28
N LEU A 214 -26.22 17.27 35.84
CA LEU A 214 -25.42 18.42 35.41
C LEU A 214 -25.92 18.96 34.07
N ASN A 215 -26.44 20.19 34.04
CA ASN A 215 -26.93 20.86 32.83
C ASN A 215 -26.11 22.11 32.44
N SER A 216 -25.16 22.53 33.28
CA SER A 216 -24.21 23.60 32.96
C SER A 216 -22.80 23.26 33.45
N LEU A 217 -21.83 23.40 32.57
CA LEU A 217 -20.40 23.24 32.86
C LEU A 217 -19.65 24.42 32.26
N THR A 218 -19.01 25.22 33.12
CA THR A 218 -18.18 26.34 32.67
C THR A 218 -16.71 25.91 32.71
N LEU A 219 -16.01 26.05 31.60
CA LEU A 219 -14.59 25.69 31.45
C LEU A 219 -13.75 26.94 31.16
N GLY A 220 -12.56 27.01 31.77
CA GLY A 220 -11.56 28.05 31.49
C GLY A 220 -10.58 27.66 30.38
N SER A 221 -9.39 28.26 30.39
CA SER A 221 -8.28 27.79 29.55
C SER A 221 -7.67 26.52 30.14
N LEU A 222 -7.73 25.42 29.39
CA LEU A 222 -7.37 24.08 29.84
C LEU A 222 -6.03 23.63 29.21
N ASN A 223 -5.02 24.49 29.32
CA ASN A 223 -3.75 24.34 28.61
C ASN A 223 -2.91 23.14 29.07
N GLN A 224 -3.19 22.56 30.23
CA GLN A 224 -2.51 21.39 30.78
C GLN A 224 -3.38 20.13 30.79
N LEU A 225 -4.61 20.21 30.28
CA LEU A 225 -5.56 19.10 30.37
C LEU A 225 -5.15 17.95 29.45
N LEU A 226 -4.98 16.76 30.03
CA LEU A 226 -4.59 15.54 29.33
C LEU A 226 -5.75 14.53 29.22
N HIS A 227 -6.64 14.52 30.21
CA HIS A 227 -7.74 13.56 30.32
C HIS A 227 -9.06 14.27 30.65
N PHE A 228 -10.09 14.03 29.83
CA PHE A 228 -11.44 14.51 30.07
C PHE A 228 -12.45 13.37 29.89
N SER A 229 -13.20 13.06 30.94
CA SER A 229 -14.28 12.09 30.92
C SER A 229 -15.56 12.76 31.36
N ILE A 230 -16.62 12.69 30.55
CA ILE A 230 -17.94 13.17 30.91
C ILE A 230 -19.03 12.15 30.53
N LYS A 231 -19.81 11.74 31.53
CA LYS A 231 -20.81 10.71 31.36
C LYS A 231 -22.13 11.07 32.02
N ASN A 232 -23.22 10.57 31.44
CA ASN A 232 -24.57 10.63 32.03
C ASN A 232 -25.07 12.06 32.31
N THR A 233 -24.67 13.11 31.58
CA THR A 233 -25.08 14.49 31.91
C THR A 233 -26.32 14.97 31.16
N LYS A 234 -26.87 16.11 31.60
CA LYS A 234 -27.92 16.89 30.92
C LYS A 234 -27.36 18.08 30.14
N LEU A 235 -26.07 18.08 29.83
CA LEU A 235 -25.45 19.11 29.00
C LEU A 235 -26.00 19.04 27.57
N THR A 236 -26.23 20.21 26.98
CA THR A 236 -26.64 20.34 25.57
C THR A 236 -25.47 20.62 24.63
N SER A 237 -24.39 21.18 25.14
CA SER A 237 -23.17 21.47 24.39
C SER A 237 -21.91 21.26 25.23
N LEU A 238 -20.82 20.90 24.57
CA LEU A 238 -19.50 20.79 25.17
C LEU A 238 -18.44 21.38 24.23
N ASN A 239 -17.65 22.33 24.73
CA ASN A 239 -16.58 22.97 23.97
C ASN A 239 -15.22 22.73 24.63
N LEU A 240 -14.35 21.99 23.94
CA LEU A 240 -12.98 21.64 24.34
C LEU A 240 -11.91 22.24 23.42
N SER A 241 -12.27 23.23 22.60
CA SER A 241 -11.31 23.95 21.74
C SER A 241 -10.20 24.69 22.50
N ASN A 242 -10.33 24.82 23.83
CA ASN A 242 -9.33 25.41 24.73
C ASN A 242 -8.43 24.36 25.42
N ALA A 243 -8.39 23.11 24.96
CA ALA A 243 -7.61 22.02 25.53
C ALA A 243 -6.61 21.40 24.51
N PRO A 244 -5.56 22.13 24.09
CA PRO A 244 -4.68 21.70 23.00
C PRO A 244 -3.84 20.45 23.30
N LEU A 245 -3.59 20.17 24.58
CA LEU A 245 -2.82 19.00 25.04
C LEU A 245 -3.69 17.78 25.38
N LEU A 246 -5.01 17.84 25.14
CA LEU A 246 -5.92 16.75 25.48
C LEU A 246 -5.56 15.47 24.70
N GLN A 247 -5.31 14.37 25.43
CA GLN A 247 -4.94 13.07 24.88
C GLN A 247 -6.08 12.06 24.95
N TYR A 248 -6.86 12.07 26.04
CA TYR A 248 -7.94 11.12 26.29
C TYR A 248 -9.27 11.84 26.47
N LEU A 249 -10.23 11.56 25.58
CA LEU A 249 -11.57 12.11 25.64
C LEU A 249 -12.63 11.00 25.64
N PHE A 250 -13.39 10.92 26.73
CA PHE A 250 -14.52 9.99 26.90
C PHE A 250 -15.81 10.77 27.09
N VAL A 251 -16.77 10.63 26.18
CA VAL A 251 -18.06 11.32 26.18
C VAL A 251 -19.17 10.29 26.01
N ASP A 252 -19.68 9.76 27.11
CA ASP A 252 -20.60 8.62 27.06
C ASP A 252 -21.97 8.91 27.66
N ALA A 253 -23.03 8.34 27.09
CA ALA A 253 -24.38 8.37 27.66
C ALA A 253 -24.87 9.79 27.98
N ASN A 254 -24.61 10.76 27.10
CA ASN A 254 -25.14 12.12 27.24
C ASN A 254 -26.33 12.32 26.28
N PRO A 255 -27.58 12.03 26.71
CA PRO A 255 -28.74 11.97 25.82
C PRO A 255 -29.19 13.34 25.29
N LEU A 256 -28.83 14.42 25.97
CA LEU A 256 -29.20 15.79 25.58
C LEU A 256 -28.09 16.53 24.82
N LEU A 257 -26.90 15.95 24.70
CA LEU A 257 -25.74 16.60 24.09
C LEU A 257 -25.89 16.63 22.57
N SER A 258 -26.06 17.82 22.00
CA SER A 258 -26.27 18.03 20.56
C SER A 258 -25.07 18.63 19.85
N SER A 259 -24.07 19.12 20.59
CA SER A 259 -22.82 19.65 20.00
C SER A 259 -21.59 19.33 20.84
N LEU A 260 -20.51 18.95 20.14
CA LEU A 260 -19.19 18.70 20.69
C LEU A 260 -18.14 19.41 19.81
N ASN A 261 -17.40 20.37 20.39
CA ASN A 261 -16.31 21.05 19.68
C ASN A 261 -14.94 20.59 20.21
N ILE A 262 -14.18 19.94 19.33
CA ILE A 262 -12.83 19.40 19.58
C ILE A 262 -11.81 19.89 18.53
N GLN A 263 -12.04 21.05 17.90
CA GLN A 263 -11.25 21.48 16.73
C GLN A 263 -9.74 21.56 17.02
N ASN A 264 -9.34 22.12 18.17
CA ASN A 264 -7.94 22.37 18.52
C ASN A 264 -7.28 21.27 19.37
N THR A 265 -7.95 20.13 19.60
CA THR A 265 -7.42 19.04 20.43
C THR A 265 -6.52 18.12 19.59
N ASN A 266 -5.46 18.67 19.00
CA ASN A 266 -4.60 17.98 18.02
C ASN A 266 -3.70 16.90 18.64
N SER A 267 -3.60 16.88 19.97
CA SER A 267 -2.86 15.88 20.74
C SER A 267 -3.69 14.64 21.10
N LEU A 268 -4.95 14.55 20.63
CA LEU A 268 -5.83 13.42 20.95
C LEU A 268 -5.19 12.10 20.48
N ASP A 269 -5.12 11.15 21.41
CA ASP A 269 -4.67 9.77 21.22
C ASP A 269 -5.86 8.80 21.23
N ASN A 270 -6.86 9.08 22.09
CA ASN A 270 -8.08 8.28 22.23
C ASN A 270 -9.33 9.15 22.29
N LEU A 271 -10.30 8.86 21.43
CA LEU A 271 -11.62 9.44 21.43
C LEU A 271 -12.69 8.34 21.53
N GLN A 272 -13.51 8.43 22.57
CA GLN A 272 -14.73 7.65 22.74
C GLN A 272 -15.93 8.58 22.87
N LEU A 273 -16.92 8.38 21.98
CA LEU A 273 -18.20 9.08 21.99
C LEU A 273 -19.32 8.04 21.79
N LEU A 274 -19.94 7.61 22.89
CA LEU A 274 -20.97 6.55 22.87
C LEU A 274 -22.30 7.04 23.44
N ASN A 275 -23.42 6.58 22.87
CA ASN A 275 -24.77 6.81 23.40
C ASN A 275 -25.12 8.29 23.59
N SER A 276 -24.81 9.10 22.58
CA SER A 276 -25.15 10.53 22.51
C SER A 276 -25.97 10.82 21.24
N PRO A 277 -27.28 10.44 21.24
CA PRO A 277 -28.10 10.38 20.03
C PRO A 277 -28.38 11.75 19.37
N LEU A 278 -28.19 12.88 20.07
CA LEU A 278 -28.41 14.20 19.47
C LEU A 278 -27.17 14.75 18.74
N ILE A 279 -26.01 14.10 18.84
CA ILE A 279 -24.82 14.47 18.07
C ILE A 279 -24.98 14.01 16.62
N THR A 280 -24.90 14.97 15.69
CA THR A 280 -25.02 14.73 14.24
C THR A 280 -23.71 14.97 13.47
N SER A 281 -22.70 15.54 14.12
CA SER A 281 -21.38 15.77 13.52
C SER A 281 -20.29 15.86 14.59
N VAL A 282 -19.07 15.47 14.22
CA VAL A 282 -17.85 15.67 15.01
C VAL A 282 -16.68 15.81 14.03
N SER A 283 -15.83 16.82 14.22
CA SER A 283 -14.68 17.06 13.34
C SER A 283 -13.49 16.19 13.76
N LEU A 284 -13.15 15.21 12.93
CA LEU A 284 -11.95 14.38 13.10
C LEU A 284 -10.73 14.85 12.29
N GLN A 285 -10.85 15.96 11.56
CA GLN A 285 -9.74 16.53 10.79
C GLN A 285 -8.56 16.94 11.69
N ASN A 286 -7.35 16.78 11.15
CA ASN A 286 -6.10 17.18 11.77
C ASN A 286 -5.93 16.63 13.19
N LYS A 287 -6.08 15.32 13.35
CA LYS A 287 -5.81 14.59 14.60
C LYS A 287 -4.68 13.59 14.35
N PRO A 288 -3.45 14.08 14.09
CA PRO A 288 -2.35 13.25 13.60
C PRO A 288 -1.89 12.17 14.59
N ASN A 289 -2.25 12.29 15.87
CA ASN A 289 -1.86 11.36 16.92
C ASN A 289 -2.99 10.39 17.34
N LEU A 290 -4.18 10.48 16.73
CA LEU A 290 -5.34 9.70 17.17
C LEU A 290 -5.15 8.23 16.79
N LYS A 291 -5.05 7.34 17.78
CA LYS A 291 -4.85 5.89 17.60
C LYS A 291 -6.09 5.06 17.86
N SER A 292 -6.97 5.53 18.74
CA SER A 292 -8.18 4.81 19.13
C SER A 292 -9.41 5.68 18.93
N LEU A 293 -10.37 5.19 18.15
CA LEU A 293 -11.62 5.87 17.85
C LEU A 293 -12.81 4.95 18.06
N SER A 294 -13.71 5.33 18.97
CA SER A 294 -14.98 4.64 19.22
C SER A 294 -16.14 5.63 19.09
N LEU A 295 -16.95 5.51 18.04
CA LEU A 295 -18.12 6.34 17.78
C LEU A 295 -19.36 5.44 17.69
N GLY A 296 -20.29 5.61 18.63
CA GLY A 296 -21.36 4.63 18.87
C GLY A 296 -22.69 5.25 19.28
N GLY A 297 -23.81 4.84 18.71
CA GLY A 297 -25.13 5.26 19.20
C GLY A 297 -25.31 6.79 19.14
N THR A 298 -24.91 7.39 18.03
CA THR A 298 -25.11 8.81 17.71
C THR A 298 -25.91 8.94 16.42
N ASN A 299 -26.08 10.16 15.89
CA ASN A 299 -26.71 10.41 14.59
C ASN A 299 -25.73 11.08 13.61
N ILE A 300 -24.43 10.79 13.72
CA ILE A 300 -23.41 11.33 12.81
C ILE A 300 -23.69 10.90 11.36
N THR A 301 -23.74 11.87 10.45
CA THR A 301 -24.09 11.65 9.03
C THR A 301 -22.88 11.61 8.08
N SER A 302 -21.74 12.18 8.49
CA SER A 302 -20.49 12.17 7.73
C SER A 302 -19.28 12.24 8.65
N LEU A 303 -18.16 11.69 8.18
CA LEU A 303 -16.85 11.74 8.85
C LEU A 303 -15.78 12.08 7.81
N ASP A 304 -14.80 12.90 8.23
CA ASP A 304 -13.66 13.30 7.42
C ASP A 304 -12.37 13.05 8.22
N PHE A 305 -11.51 12.19 7.69
CA PHE A 305 -10.24 11.77 8.29
C PHE A 305 -9.02 12.49 7.73
N THR A 306 -9.20 13.59 6.99
CA THR A 306 -8.09 14.39 6.46
C THR A 306 -7.15 14.84 7.58
N GLY A 307 -5.87 14.45 7.49
CA GLY A 307 -4.87 14.74 8.53
C GLY A 307 -4.95 13.85 9.78
N THR A 308 -5.58 12.67 9.68
CA THR A 308 -5.74 11.70 10.78
C THR A 308 -5.33 10.27 10.34
N PRO A 309 -4.07 10.06 9.91
CA PRO A 309 -3.66 8.80 9.27
C PRO A 309 -3.35 7.65 10.25
N GLU A 310 -3.13 7.95 11.53
CA GLU A 310 -2.56 7.01 12.53
C GLU A 310 -3.61 6.21 13.34
N VAL A 311 -4.89 6.24 12.98
CA VAL A 311 -5.92 5.49 13.74
C VAL A 311 -5.67 4.00 13.59
N ILE A 312 -5.43 3.31 14.70
CA ILE A 312 -5.11 1.88 14.77
C ILE A 312 -6.39 1.05 15.00
N ASN A 313 -7.23 1.48 15.94
CA ASN A 313 -8.46 0.81 16.31
C ASN A 313 -9.64 1.73 16.05
N MET A 314 -10.57 1.29 15.21
CA MET A 314 -11.75 2.06 14.85
C MET A 314 -13.01 1.21 15.04
N SER A 315 -13.92 1.71 15.86
CA SER A 315 -15.26 1.15 16.05
C SER A 315 -16.29 2.23 15.74
N ILE A 316 -17.05 2.05 14.67
CA ILE A 316 -18.07 3.00 14.21
C ILE A 316 -19.38 2.25 14.04
N GLY A 317 -20.22 2.32 15.08
CA GLY A 317 -21.47 1.58 15.18
C GLY A 317 -22.67 2.49 15.45
N GLY A 318 -23.84 2.19 14.92
CA GLY A 318 -25.08 2.89 15.32
C GLY A 318 -25.02 4.39 15.06
N ASN A 319 -24.67 4.79 13.84
CA ASN A 319 -24.69 6.18 13.37
C ASN A 319 -25.57 6.30 12.10
N ALA A 320 -25.67 7.50 11.52
CA ALA A 320 -26.49 7.79 10.36
C ALA A 320 -25.64 8.00 9.08
N LEU A 321 -24.47 7.35 8.98
CA LEU A 321 -23.57 7.50 7.84
C LEU A 321 -24.19 6.92 6.57
N THR A 322 -24.17 7.67 5.47
CA THR A 322 -24.58 7.18 4.13
C THR A 322 -23.39 6.81 3.25
N SER A 323 -22.21 7.33 3.57
CA SER A 323 -20.93 7.03 2.93
C SER A 323 -19.81 7.08 3.97
N LEU A 324 -18.72 6.36 3.73
CA LEU A 324 -17.56 6.36 4.58
C LEU A 324 -16.31 6.16 3.72
N ASP A 325 -15.39 7.12 3.78
CA ASP A 325 -14.05 7.00 3.17
C ASP A 325 -13.01 6.83 4.28
N VAL A 326 -12.35 5.68 4.30
CA VAL A 326 -11.26 5.35 5.23
C VAL A 326 -9.92 5.21 4.52
N SER A 327 -9.83 5.59 3.24
CA SER A 327 -8.56 5.61 2.50
C SER A 327 -7.48 6.52 3.12
N PRO A 328 -7.80 7.62 3.84
CA PRO A 328 -6.78 8.41 4.55
C PRO A 328 -6.22 7.72 5.80
N VAL A 329 -6.86 6.67 6.31
CA VAL A 329 -6.57 6.04 7.60
C VAL A 329 -5.61 4.86 7.42
N LEU A 330 -4.37 5.17 7.03
CA LEU A 330 -3.39 4.16 6.62
C LEU A 330 -2.90 3.26 7.77
N GLY A 331 -2.95 3.73 9.01
CA GLY A 331 -2.52 2.99 10.21
C GLY A 331 -3.53 1.96 10.76
N LEU A 332 -4.68 1.78 10.09
CA LEU A 332 -5.80 0.99 10.60
C LEU A 332 -5.47 -0.50 10.70
N LYS A 333 -5.57 -1.07 11.92
CA LYS A 333 -5.31 -2.50 12.20
C LYS A 333 -6.56 -3.27 12.60
N SER A 334 -7.50 -2.62 13.29
CA SER A 334 -8.77 -3.21 13.71
C SER A 334 -9.93 -2.28 13.36
N PHE A 335 -10.91 -2.82 12.64
CA PHE A 335 -12.08 -2.07 12.17
C PHE A 335 -13.38 -2.82 12.49
N ASN A 336 -14.26 -2.19 13.27
CA ASN A 336 -15.60 -2.70 13.53
C ASN A 336 -16.64 -1.71 13.02
N PHE A 337 -17.54 -2.20 12.17
CA PHE A 337 -18.58 -1.40 11.54
C PHE A 337 -19.92 -2.12 11.64
N ASN A 338 -20.90 -1.45 12.24
CA ASN A 338 -22.25 -1.96 12.39
C ASN A 338 -23.29 -0.83 12.32
N GLU A 339 -24.53 -1.16 11.96
CA GLU A 339 -25.70 -0.28 12.11
C GLU A 339 -25.49 1.15 11.57
N ASN A 340 -25.28 1.26 10.25
CA ASN A 340 -25.17 2.52 9.50
C ASN A 340 -25.96 2.42 8.18
N GLY A 341 -26.10 3.53 7.45
CA GLY A 341 -26.76 3.62 6.15
C GLY A 341 -25.83 3.42 4.93
N VAL A 342 -24.57 3.03 5.14
CA VAL A 342 -23.57 2.81 4.08
C VAL A 342 -23.92 1.56 3.27
N THR A 343 -23.91 1.68 1.94
CA THR A 343 -24.24 0.57 1.02
C THR A 343 -23.02 -0.15 0.46
N SER A 344 -21.89 0.55 0.37
CA SER A 344 -20.61 0.06 -0.13
C SER A 344 -19.51 0.51 0.82
N LEU A 345 -18.65 -0.42 1.24
CA LEU A 345 -17.51 -0.12 2.10
C LEU A 345 -16.22 -0.61 1.42
N ASP A 346 -15.27 0.30 1.24
CA ASP A 346 -13.96 0.00 0.68
C ASP A 346 -12.86 0.10 1.74
N LEU A 347 -12.20 -1.02 2.02
CA LEU A 347 -11.08 -1.18 2.93
C LEU A 347 -9.77 -1.56 2.19
N SER A 348 -9.75 -1.50 0.86
CA SER A 348 -8.60 -1.93 0.03
C SER A 348 -7.34 -1.09 0.26
N HIS A 349 -7.49 0.16 0.68
CA HIS A 349 -6.38 1.08 0.96
C HIS A 349 -5.77 0.87 2.36
N ASN A 350 -6.41 0.09 3.23
CA ASN A 350 -5.96 -0.14 4.61
C ASN A 350 -5.09 -1.41 4.68
N THR A 351 -3.87 -1.35 4.14
CA THR A 351 -2.96 -2.51 3.99
C THR A 351 -2.48 -3.08 5.33
N GLU A 352 -2.49 -2.28 6.41
CA GLU A 352 -2.14 -2.71 7.76
C GLU A 352 -3.29 -3.42 8.49
N LEU A 353 -4.48 -3.51 7.90
CA LEU A 353 -5.68 -4.03 8.55
C LEU A 353 -5.57 -5.54 8.79
N GLN A 354 -5.62 -5.92 10.07
CA GLN A 354 -5.48 -7.31 10.56
C GLN A 354 -6.84 -7.92 10.93
N GLY A 355 -7.81 -7.10 11.32
CA GLY A 355 -9.13 -7.56 11.72
C GLY A 355 -10.23 -6.61 11.28
N ALA A 356 -11.27 -7.13 10.61
CA ALA A 356 -12.42 -6.35 10.17
C ALA A 356 -13.74 -7.08 10.44
N GLY A 357 -14.65 -6.44 11.17
CA GLY A 357 -16.01 -6.89 11.40
C GLY A 357 -17.01 -5.95 10.74
N VAL A 358 -17.83 -6.46 9.81
CA VAL A 358 -18.80 -5.65 9.07
C VAL A 358 -20.21 -6.25 9.18
N SER A 359 -21.14 -5.42 9.64
CA SER A 359 -22.57 -5.72 9.67
C SER A 359 -23.37 -4.44 9.40
N GLY A 360 -24.66 -4.56 9.13
CA GLY A 360 -25.53 -3.43 8.84
C GLY A 360 -26.63 -3.81 7.86
N THR A 361 -27.81 -3.24 8.07
CA THR A 361 -28.96 -3.53 7.20
C THR A 361 -28.83 -2.93 5.80
N SER A 362 -28.03 -1.88 5.62
CA SER A 362 -27.85 -1.22 4.32
C SER A 362 -26.65 -1.72 3.51
N ILE A 363 -25.70 -2.44 4.12
CA ILE A 363 -24.47 -2.85 3.43
C ILE A 363 -24.79 -3.91 2.37
N LYS A 364 -24.35 -3.66 1.13
CA LYS A 364 -24.53 -4.56 0.00
C LYS A 364 -23.22 -5.16 -0.47
N ASN A 365 -22.14 -4.37 -0.42
CA ASN A 365 -20.83 -4.82 -0.85
C ASN A 365 -19.72 -4.30 0.06
N VAL A 366 -18.69 -5.13 0.20
CA VAL A 366 -17.52 -4.85 1.02
C VAL A 366 -16.27 -5.23 0.24
N ASN A 367 -15.32 -4.31 0.08
CA ASN A 367 -14.01 -4.57 -0.51
C ASN A 367 -12.96 -4.66 0.59
N ILE A 368 -12.42 -5.85 0.83
CA ILE A 368 -11.34 -6.14 1.77
C ILE A 368 -10.07 -6.61 1.06
N LYS A 369 -9.92 -6.30 -0.23
CA LYS A 369 -8.74 -6.64 -1.01
C LYS A 369 -7.60 -5.69 -0.70
N ASN A 370 -6.97 -5.88 0.46
CA ASN A 370 -5.97 -4.98 1.02
C ASN A 370 -4.53 -5.54 0.96
N GLY A 371 -4.35 -6.74 0.42
CA GLY A 371 -3.05 -7.41 0.29
C GLY A 371 -2.49 -7.95 1.61
N ASN A 372 -3.25 -7.93 2.72
CA ASN A 372 -2.77 -8.43 4.01
C ASN A 372 -3.08 -9.92 4.19
N PRO A 373 -2.06 -10.81 4.16
CA PRO A 373 -2.27 -12.25 4.28
C PRO A 373 -2.77 -12.67 5.67
N ASN A 374 -2.68 -11.80 6.68
CA ASN A 374 -3.13 -12.06 8.04
C ASN A 374 -4.51 -11.46 8.35
N LEU A 375 -5.20 -10.86 7.38
CA LEU A 375 -6.53 -10.31 7.60
C LEU A 375 -7.50 -11.40 8.06
N SER A 376 -8.12 -11.15 9.22
CA SER A 376 -9.29 -11.87 9.74
C SER A 376 -10.54 -11.05 9.48
N PHE A 377 -11.43 -11.56 8.64
CA PHE A 377 -12.68 -10.88 8.29
C PHE A 377 -13.90 -11.60 8.87
N TYR A 378 -14.85 -10.81 9.36
CA TYR A 378 -16.16 -11.28 9.85
C TYR A 378 -17.29 -10.46 9.22
N ALA A 379 -18.31 -11.16 8.73
CA ALA A 379 -19.54 -10.56 8.26
C ALA A 379 -20.70 -10.91 9.21
N GLY A 380 -21.64 -9.98 9.38
CA GLY A 380 -22.88 -10.24 10.12
C GLY A 380 -23.71 -11.37 9.49
N SER A 381 -24.40 -12.14 10.33
CA SER A 381 -25.37 -13.15 9.88
C SER A 381 -26.51 -12.52 9.04
N PRO A 382 -27.35 -13.30 8.36
CA PRO A 382 -28.47 -12.76 7.57
C PRO A 382 -29.41 -11.82 8.35
N THR A 383 -29.49 -11.95 9.68
CA THR A 383 -30.25 -11.03 10.53
C THR A 383 -29.61 -9.65 10.63
N TYR A 384 -28.28 -9.57 10.65
CA TYR A 384 -27.52 -8.34 10.86
C TYR A 384 -26.97 -7.72 9.57
N ALA A 385 -26.86 -8.51 8.49
CA ALA A 385 -26.47 -8.04 7.16
C ALA A 385 -27.33 -8.69 6.06
N PRO A 386 -28.66 -8.49 6.06
CA PRO A 386 -29.59 -9.15 5.13
C PRO A 386 -29.39 -8.78 3.66
N ASN A 387 -28.83 -7.60 3.39
CA ASN A 387 -28.65 -7.07 2.04
C ASN A 387 -27.22 -7.26 1.50
N LEU A 388 -26.32 -7.86 2.27
CA LEU A 388 -24.97 -8.16 1.84
C LEU A 388 -25.06 -9.16 0.68
N ALA A 389 -24.56 -8.77 -0.47
CA ALA A 389 -24.63 -9.56 -1.71
C ALA A 389 -23.24 -9.93 -2.22
N TYR A 390 -22.21 -9.15 -1.87
CA TYR A 390 -20.88 -9.34 -2.43
C TYR A 390 -19.75 -8.93 -1.50
N ILE A 391 -18.66 -9.72 -1.49
CA ILE A 391 -17.39 -9.37 -0.85
C ILE A 391 -16.25 -9.52 -1.85
N CYS A 392 -15.50 -8.45 -2.08
CA CYS A 392 -14.21 -8.54 -2.74
C CYS A 392 -13.10 -8.81 -1.73
N CYS A 393 -12.24 -9.79 -1.96
CA CYS A 393 -11.09 -10.05 -1.10
C CYS A 393 -9.86 -10.49 -1.89
N ASP A 394 -8.72 -10.63 -1.20
CA ASP A 394 -7.55 -11.22 -1.82
C ASP A 394 -7.79 -12.67 -2.26
N THR A 395 -7.16 -13.06 -3.37
CA THR A 395 -7.47 -14.32 -4.06
C THR A 395 -7.23 -15.53 -3.15
N ASP A 396 -6.22 -15.47 -2.31
CA ASP A 396 -5.88 -16.46 -1.27
C ASP A 396 -6.88 -16.49 -0.09
N LYS A 397 -7.71 -15.46 0.05
CA LYS A 397 -8.74 -15.33 1.10
C LYS A 397 -10.13 -15.74 0.67
N VAL A 398 -10.40 -15.92 -0.62
CA VAL A 398 -11.74 -16.25 -1.15
C VAL A 398 -12.34 -17.46 -0.44
N GLN A 399 -11.63 -18.59 -0.37
CA GLN A 399 -12.15 -19.79 0.31
C GLN A 399 -12.39 -19.59 1.81
N GLN A 400 -11.49 -18.87 2.49
CA GLN A 400 -11.62 -18.57 3.93
C GLN A 400 -12.86 -17.73 4.20
N VAL A 401 -13.07 -16.68 3.40
CA VAL A 401 -14.22 -15.76 3.52
C VAL A 401 -15.52 -16.49 3.16
N SER A 402 -15.55 -17.29 2.09
CA SER A 402 -16.73 -18.08 1.74
C SER A 402 -17.10 -19.10 2.82
N SER A 403 -16.12 -19.78 3.42
CA SER A 403 -16.36 -20.73 4.52
C SER A 403 -16.90 -20.03 5.77
N MET A 404 -16.36 -18.84 6.07
CA MET A 404 -16.87 -18.00 7.17
C MET A 404 -18.32 -17.59 6.93
N LEU A 405 -18.68 -17.15 5.72
CA LEU A 405 -20.06 -16.76 5.37
C LEU A 405 -21.04 -17.93 5.54
N ILE A 406 -20.68 -19.13 5.07
CA ILE A 406 -21.48 -20.34 5.26
C ILE A 406 -21.69 -20.62 6.76
N SER A 407 -20.62 -20.48 7.57
CA SER A 407 -20.70 -20.73 9.02
C SER A 407 -21.65 -19.78 9.77
N VAL A 408 -21.87 -18.57 9.23
CA VAL A 408 -22.82 -17.58 9.78
C VAL A 408 -24.18 -17.58 9.06
N GLY A 409 -24.40 -18.50 8.11
CA GLY A 409 -25.65 -18.66 7.37
C GLY A 409 -25.82 -17.75 6.14
N GLN A 410 -24.77 -17.04 5.71
CA GLN A 410 -24.74 -16.18 4.52
C GLN A 410 -24.43 -16.98 3.25
N ASN A 411 -25.40 -17.76 2.76
CA ASN A 411 -25.20 -18.69 1.64
C ASN A 411 -25.28 -18.05 0.25
N ASN A 412 -25.80 -16.82 0.14
CA ASN A 412 -26.09 -16.14 -1.13
C ASN A 412 -25.15 -14.95 -1.39
N VAL A 413 -24.05 -14.84 -0.63
CA VAL A 413 -23.07 -13.77 -0.79
C VAL A 413 -21.98 -14.25 -1.73
N GLU A 414 -21.82 -13.54 -2.84
CA GLU A 414 -20.76 -13.82 -3.80
C GLU A 414 -19.41 -13.32 -3.28
N VAL A 415 -18.38 -14.15 -3.36
CA VAL A 415 -17.02 -13.80 -2.92
C VAL A 415 -16.03 -14.07 -4.05
N ASN A 416 -15.31 -13.04 -4.48
CA ASN A 416 -14.20 -13.21 -5.41
C ASN A 416 -13.16 -12.08 -5.25
N SER A 417 -12.14 -12.07 -6.12
CA SER A 417 -11.03 -11.11 -6.06
C SER A 417 -11.10 -9.97 -7.07
N TYR A 418 -12.25 -9.80 -7.74
CA TYR A 418 -12.46 -8.83 -8.80
C TYR A 418 -13.19 -7.57 -8.28
N CYS A 419 -12.44 -6.54 -7.86
CA CYS A 419 -13.03 -5.40 -7.13
C CYS A 419 -13.43 -4.20 -7.99
N SER A 420 -13.38 -4.31 -9.32
CA SER A 420 -13.53 -3.17 -10.25
C SER A 420 -14.90 -3.04 -10.90
N PHE A 421 -15.93 -3.70 -10.36
CA PHE A 421 -17.31 -3.55 -10.80
C PHE A 421 -18.22 -3.22 -9.62
N THR A 422 -19.36 -2.57 -9.89
CA THR A 422 -20.46 -2.39 -8.93
C THR A 422 -21.18 -3.73 -8.78
N PRO A 423 -21.00 -4.46 -7.66
CA PRO A 423 -21.60 -5.78 -7.53
C PRO A 423 -23.09 -5.63 -7.25
N GLY A 424 -23.90 -6.20 -8.14
CA GLY A 424 -25.37 -6.11 -8.13
C GLY A 424 -26.00 -5.49 -9.39
N GLY A 425 -25.19 -5.01 -10.35
CA GLY A 425 -25.68 -4.63 -11.68
C GLY A 425 -25.84 -5.85 -12.59
N THR A 426 -26.90 -5.87 -13.42
CA THR A 426 -27.02 -6.82 -14.52
C THR A 426 -25.86 -6.60 -15.48
N THR A 427 -25.06 -7.64 -15.75
CA THR A 427 -23.97 -7.57 -16.73
C THR A 427 -24.49 -7.91 -18.13
N TYR A 428 -23.99 -7.19 -19.13
CA TYR A 428 -24.29 -7.42 -20.54
C TYR A 428 -23.01 -7.74 -21.29
N THR A 429 -23.10 -8.54 -22.35
CA THR A 429 -21.93 -9.00 -23.12
C THR A 429 -21.99 -8.44 -24.54
N ILE A 430 -20.88 -7.86 -24.99
CA ILE A 430 -20.62 -7.49 -26.39
C ILE A 430 -19.62 -8.50 -26.94
N GLN A 431 -19.98 -9.24 -27.97
CA GLN A 431 -19.11 -10.29 -28.53
C GLN A 431 -19.07 -10.25 -30.05
N GLY A 432 -18.10 -10.93 -30.65
CA GLY A 432 -18.03 -11.06 -32.10
C GLY A 432 -16.69 -11.58 -32.58
N ASN A 433 -16.50 -11.49 -33.90
CA ASN A 433 -15.28 -11.90 -34.58
C ASN A 433 -14.85 -10.84 -35.60
N THR A 434 -13.54 -10.74 -35.83
CA THR A 434 -13.00 -9.96 -36.95
C THR A 434 -12.50 -10.89 -38.05
N LYS A 435 -12.93 -10.64 -39.29
CA LYS A 435 -12.54 -11.42 -40.47
C LYS A 435 -11.90 -10.53 -41.53
N TYR A 436 -11.10 -11.14 -42.39
CA TYR A 436 -10.50 -10.51 -43.56
C TYR A 436 -11.24 -10.93 -44.83
N ASP A 437 -11.97 -9.99 -45.42
CA ASP A 437 -12.66 -10.12 -46.70
C ASP A 437 -11.65 -10.00 -47.85
N SER A 438 -11.16 -11.16 -48.29
CA SER A 438 -10.11 -11.25 -49.31
C SER A 438 -10.65 -11.18 -50.74
N ASN A 439 -11.95 -11.40 -50.94
CA ASN A 439 -12.59 -11.47 -52.26
C ASN A 439 -13.57 -10.30 -52.50
N ASN A 440 -13.66 -9.36 -51.55
CA ASN A 440 -14.57 -8.21 -51.53
C ASN A 440 -16.06 -8.59 -51.62
N ASN A 441 -16.46 -9.72 -51.03
CA ASN A 441 -17.86 -10.17 -50.98
C ASN A 441 -18.55 -9.88 -49.63
N GLY A 442 -17.83 -9.26 -48.70
CA GLY A 442 -18.24 -9.06 -47.31
C GLY A 442 -17.94 -10.30 -46.45
N CYS A 443 -17.52 -10.07 -45.20
CA CYS A 443 -17.01 -11.15 -44.35
C CYS A 443 -18.02 -12.26 -44.05
N ASP A 444 -17.90 -13.37 -44.78
CA ASP A 444 -18.69 -14.57 -44.66
C ASP A 444 -17.97 -15.67 -43.84
N THR A 445 -18.59 -16.83 -43.68
CA THR A 445 -18.02 -17.92 -42.84
C THR A 445 -16.72 -18.49 -43.39
N ASN A 446 -16.47 -18.35 -44.70
CA ASN A 446 -15.28 -18.85 -45.39
C ASN A 446 -14.10 -17.88 -45.33
N ASP A 447 -14.34 -16.61 -44.96
CA ASP A 447 -13.27 -15.63 -44.80
C ASP A 447 -12.40 -15.94 -43.59
N MET A 448 -11.10 -15.66 -43.75
CA MET A 448 -10.07 -15.90 -42.75
C MET A 448 -10.29 -15.00 -41.54
N ASN A 449 -10.10 -15.54 -40.34
CA ASN A 449 -10.14 -14.73 -39.13
C ASN A 449 -8.92 -13.83 -39.02
N LYS A 450 -9.13 -12.58 -38.59
CA LYS A 450 -8.05 -11.65 -38.23
C LYS A 450 -7.71 -11.86 -36.75
N ALA A 451 -6.63 -12.60 -36.51
CA ALA A 451 -6.08 -12.80 -35.17
C ALA A 451 -5.71 -11.46 -34.50
N PHE A 452 -5.91 -11.39 -33.18
CA PHE A 452 -5.43 -10.29 -32.32
C PHE A 452 -5.88 -8.88 -32.76
N GLN A 453 -7.11 -8.75 -33.29
CA GLN A 453 -7.69 -7.46 -33.60
C GLN A 453 -7.90 -6.62 -32.32
N GLN A 454 -7.40 -5.38 -32.31
CA GLN A 454 -7.56 -4.44 -31.21
C GLN A 454 -8.85 -3.62 -31.36
N PHE A 455 -9.47 -3.27 -30.23
CA PHE A 455 -10.66 -2.43 -30.11
C PHE A 455 -10.51 -1.41 -28.99
N ASN A 456 -11.03 -0.21 -29.20
CA ASN A 456 -11.32 0.76 -28.15
C ASN A 456 -12.80 0.67 -27.77
N ILE A 457 -13.11 0.66 -26.48
CA ILE A 457 -14.47 0.66 -25.94
C ILE A 457 -14.67 1.86 -25.02
N THR A 458 -15.83 2.51 -25.09
CA THR A 458 -16.17 3.65 -24.23
C THR A 458 -17.67 3.69 -23.94
N ASP A 459 -18.05 4.07 -22.72
CA ASP A 459 -19.45 4.38 -22.33
C ASP A 459 -19.74 5.90 -22.31
N GLY A 460 -18.73 6.71 -22.67
CA GLY A 460 -18.79 8.18 -22.65
C GLY A 460 -18.22 8.80 -21.37
N ILE A 461 -17.99 8.00 -20.32
CA ILE A 461 -17.39 8.38 -19.04
C ILE A 461 -16.07 7.63 -18.83
N THR A 462 -16.07 6.33 -19.09
CA THR A 462 -14.94 5.40 -18.99
C THR A 462 -14.57 4.86 -20.36
N SER A 463 -13.27 4.61 -20.57
CA SER A 463 -12.75 4.05 -21.82
C SER A 463 -11.70 2.98 -21.56
N GLY A 464 -11.63 1.97 -22.40
CA GLY A 464 -10.62 0.91 -22.33
C GLY A 464 -10.27 0.35 -23.71
N THR A 465 -9.26 -0.52 -23.73
CA THR A 465 -8.80 -1.22 -24.94
C THR A 465 -8.91 -2.73 -24.72
N TYR A 466 -9.36 -3.44 -25.74
CA TYR A 466 -9.50 -4.90 -25.75
C TYR A 466 -8.83 -5.48 -27.00
N ILE A 467 -8.22 -6.65 -26.89
CA ILE A 467 -7.58 -7.36 -28.02
C ILE A 467 -8.22 -8.74 -28.15
N ALA A 468 -8.69 -9.07 -29.36
CA ALA A 468 -9.24 -10.39 -29.69
C ALA A 468 -8.22 -11.52 -29.51
N ASP A 469 -8.71 -12.75 -29.40
CA ASP A 469 -7.84 -13.93 -29.34
C ASP A 469 -7.18 -14.26 -30.70
N GLY A 470 -6.38 -15.32 -30.74
CA GLY A 470 -5.73 -15.81 -31.96
C GLY A 470 -6.70 -16.32 -33.03
N SER A 471 -7.98 -16.53 -32.69
CA SER A 471 -9.06 -16.86 -33.62
C SER A 471 -9.85 -15.62 -34.08
N GLY A 472 -9.46 -14.42 -33.66
CA GLY A 472 -10.13 -13.16 -33.97
C GLY A 472 -11.43 -12.93 -33.20
N ASN A 473 -11.76 -13.78 -32.22
CA ASN A 473 -12.96 -13.64 -31.39
C ASN A 473 -12.71 -12.67 -30.24
N TYR A 474 -13.75 -11.91 -29.89
CA TYR A 474 -13.76 -11.05 -28.72
C TYR A 474 -15.07 -11.22 -27.93
N SER A 475 -15.00 -11.07 -26.61
CA SER A 475 -16.16 -11.09 -25.71
C SER A 475 -15.87 -10.15 -24.54
N ILE A 476 -16.69 -9.10 -24.41
CA ILE A 476 -16.47 -7.98 -23.51
C ILE A 476 -17.70 -7.84 -22.62
N SER A 477 -17.52 -7.89 -21.31
CA SER A 477 -18.60 -7.65 -20.34
C SER A 477 -18.68 -6.17 -19.95
N VAL A 478 -19.87 -5.60 -20.02
CA VAL A 478 -20.19 -4.19 -19.73
C VAL A 478 -21.42 -4.05 -18.84
N GLN A 479 -21.63 -2.86 -18.25
CA GLN A 479 -22.82 -2.52 -17.46
C GLN A 479 -23.95 -1.96 -18.34
N GLU A 480 -25.10 -1.64 -17.76
CA GLU A 480 -26.13 -0.85 -18.45
C GLU A 480 -25.59 0.48 -18.95
N GLY A 481 -26.17 1.01 -20.03
CA GLY A 481 -25.75 2.24 -20.68
C GLY A 481 -25.32 2.05 -22.13
N LEU A 482 -24.98 3.19 -22.76
CA LEU A 482 -24.58 3.30 -24.15
C LEU A 482 -23.08 3.03 -24.29
N HIS A 483 -22.71 1.96 -24.98
CA HIS A 483 -21.33 1.56 -25.25
C HIS A 483 -21.01 1.71 -26.73
N VAL A 484 -19.81 2.23 -27.04
CA VAL A 484 -19.26 2.31 -28.40
C VAL A 484 -17.99 1.48 -28.47
N ILE A 485 -17.97 0.50 -29.38
CA ILE A 485 -16.80 -0.32 -29.70
C ILE A 485 -16.24 0.09 -31.07
N THR A 486 -14.94 0.39 -31.13
CA THR A 486 -14.25 0.92 -32.30
C THR A 486 -12.98 0.09 -32.58
N PRO A 487 -12.90 -0.68 -33.68
CA PRO A 487 -11.69 -1.40 -34.05
C PRO A 487 -10.52 -0.45 -34.36
N VAL A 488 -9.31 -0.87 -33.99
CA VAL A 488 -8.05 -0.16 -34.25
C VAL A 488 -7.25 -0.91 -35.33
N VAL A 489 -7.02 -0.29 -36.47
CA VAL A 489 -6.33 -0.91 -37.62
C VAL A 489 -4.83 -0.64 -37.54
N GLU A 490 -4.00 -1.70 -37.53
CA GLU A 490 -2.52 -1.63 -37.42
C GLU A 490 -1.90 -0.75 -38.54
N ASN A 491 -2.35 -0.94 -39.78
CA ASN A 491 -1.94 -0.17 -40.97
C ASN A 491 -3.18 0.46 -41.64
N PRO A 492 -3.67 1.61 -41.18
CA PRO A 492 -4.92 2.21 -41.69
C PRO A 492 -4.81 2.71 -43.13
N ALA A 493 -3.59 2.85 -43.67
CA ALA A 493 -3.37 3.09 -45.09
C ALA A 493 -3.68 1.86 -45.95
N TYR A 494 -3.38 0.65 -45.45
CA TYR A 494 -3.46 -0.61 -46.20
C TYR A 494 -4.81 -1.30 -46.05
N PHE A 495 -5.50 -1.11 -44.93
CA PHE A 495 -6.74 -1.81 -44.63
C PHE A 495 -7.83 -0.85 -44.15
N THR A 496 -9.06 -1.16 -44.53
CA THR A 496 -10.26 -0.55 -43.95
C THR A 496 -11.06 -1.59 -43.19
N ILE A 497 -11.83 -1.14 -42.19
CA ILE A 497 -12.67 -2.03 -41.38
C ILE A 497 -14.11 -1.53 -41.35
N SER A 498 -15.06 -2.43 -41.54
CA SER A 498 -16.49 -2.16 -41.59
C SER A 498 -17.28 -3.05 -40.62
N PRO A 499 -18.19 -2.49 -39.80
CA PRO A 499 -18.41 -1.05 -39.64
C PRO A 499 -17.22 -0.38 -38.93
N ALA A 500 -17.07 0.94 -39.09
CA ALA A 500 -15.99 1.69 -38.45
C ALA A 500 -16.13 1.70 -36.90
N SER A 501 -17.34 1.52 -36.39
CA SER A 501 -17.65 1.31 -34.98
C SER A 501 -19.00 0.59 -34.85
N ALA A 502 -19.30 0.11 -33.65
CA ALA A 502 -20.64 -0.35 -33.31
C ALA A 502 -21.06 0.26 -31.97
N THR A 503 -22.34 0.58 -31.87
CA THR A 503 -22.94 1.18 -30.68
C THR A 503 -24.03 0.27 -30.16
N VAL A 504 -24.05 0.06 -28.85
CA VAL A 504 -25.05 -0.75 -28.17
C VAL A 504 -25.50 -0.07 -26.88
N ASP A 505 -26.81 -0.06 -26.62
CA ASP A 505 -27.40 0.53 -25.41
C ASP A 505 -28.11 -0.56 -24.60
N PHE A 506 -27.59 -0.88 -23.42
CA PHE A 506 -28.17 -1.89 -22.53
C PHE A 506 -28.99 -1.23 -21.41
N PRO A 507 -30.15 -1.80 -21.02
CA PRO A 507 -30.76 -3.06 -21.45
C PRO A 507 -31.60 -2.98 -22.74
N THR A 508 -31.63 -1.84 -23.45
CA THR A 508 -32.55 -1.65 -24.57
C THR A 508 -32.33 -2.66 -25.71
N GLN A 509 -31.11 -3.20 -25.82
CA GLN A 509 -30.74 -4.26 -26.74
C GLN A 509 -30.45 -5.58 -26.01
N ALA A 510 -30.60 -6.70 -26.74
CA ALA A 510 -30.38 -8.04 -26.20
C ALA A 510 -28.90 -8.30 -25.90
N SER A 511 -28.62 -8.94 -24.76
CA SER A 511 -27.31 -9.49 -24.41
C SER A 511 -27.31 -11.02 -24.57
N PRO A 512 -26.30 -11.63 -25.21
CA PRO A 512 -25.11 -10.97 -25.77
C PRO A 512 -25.41 -10.20 -27.07
N PHE A 513 -24.91 -8.97 -27.18
CA PHE A 513 -24.91 -8.21 -28.42
C PHE A 513 -23.76 -8.69 -29.30
N THR A 514 -24.09 -9.44 -30.35
CA THR A 514 -23.09 -9.99 -31.27
C THR A 514 -22.87 -9.04 -32.45
N LYS A 515 -21.62 -8.61 -32.66
CA LYS A 515 -21.23 -7.78 -33.79
C LYS A 515 -19.92 -8.23 -34.40
N ASN A 516 -19.90 -8.53 -35.69
CA ASN A 516 -18.67 -8.84 -36.39
C ASN A 516 -18.11 -7.61 -37.09
N PHE A 517 -16.79 -7.58 -37.24
CA PHE A 517 -16.07 -6.56 -37.99
C PHE A 517 -15.36 -7.19 -39.19
N CYS A 518 -15.37 -6.45 -40.29
CA CYS A 518 -14.87 -6.93 -41.56
C CYS A 518 -13.73 -6.06 -42.06
N VAL A 519 -12.53 -6.62 -42.14
CA VAL A 519 -11.34 -5.98 -42.67
C VAL A 519 -11.26 -6.25 -44.16
N SER A 520 -11.02 -5.21 -44.97
CA SER A 520 -10.81 -5.33 -46.41
C SER A 520 -9.58 -4.55 -46.84
N ALA A 521 -8.94 -4.99 -47.93
CA ALA A 521 -7.78 -4.32 -48.49
C ALA A 521 -8.14 -2.94 -49.07
N ASN A 522 -7.35 -1.93 -48.75
CA ASN A 522 -7.39 -0.62 -49.37
C ASN A 522 -6.22 -0.47 -50.34
N GLY A 523 -6.40 -0.94 -51.58
CA GLY A 523 -5.34 -0.93 -52.58
C GLY A 523 -4.36 -2.10 -52.46
N THR A 524 -3.31 -2.04 -53.28
CA THR A 524 -2.29 -3.09 -53.38
C THR A 524 -1.03 -2.64 -52.65
N HIS A 525 -0.75 -3.28 -51.53
CA HIS A 525 0.38 -2.98 -50.65
C HIS A 525 1.12 -4.27 -50.34
N ASN A 526 2.42 -4.30 -50.62
CA ASN A 526 3.28 -5.42 -50.26
C ASN A 526 4.08 -5.03 -49.01
N ASP A 527 3.96 -5.81 -47.94
CA ASP A 527 4.67 -5.57 -46.68
C ASP A 527 4.93 -6.91 -45.98
N LEU A 528 6.19 -7.23 -45.71
CA LEU A 528 6.62 -8.43 -45.01
C LEU A 528 7.35 -8.04 -43.72
N GLU A 529 7.29 -8.91 -42.71
CA GLU A 529 8.02 -8.71 -41.46
C GLU A 529 8.72 -10.02 -41.08
N VAL A 530 9.92 -9.91 -40.52
CA VAL A 530 10.64 -11.04 -39.92
C VAL A 530 11.15 -10.69 -38.53
N VAL A 531 11.10 -11.65 -37.61
CA VAL A 531 11.62 -11.52 -36.23
C VAL A 531 12.34 -12.80 -35.83
N ILE A 532 13.44 -12.67 -35.10
CA ILE A 532 14.12 -13.80 -34.45
C ILE A 532 13.79 -13.78 -32.96
N ILE A 533 13.26 -14.89 -32.45
CA ILE A 533 12.87 -15.05 -31.05
C ILE A 533 13.69 -16.21 -30.45
N PRO A 534 14.64 -15.96 -29.54
CA PRO A 534 15.30 -17.04 -28.83
C PRO A 534 14.33 -17.66 -27.82
N THR A 535 14.09 -18.97 -27.90
CA THR A 535 13.14 -19.65 -27.00
C THR A 535 13.82 -20.19 -25.75
N ASN A 536 15.15 -20.22 -25.70
CA ASN A 536 15.92 -20.59 -24.51
C ASN A 536 17.21 -19.75 -24.37
N ASN A 537 17.91 -19.94 -23.25
CA ASN A 537 19.18 -19.27 -22.98
C ASN A 537 20.33 -19.81 -23.83
N ALA A 538 21.10 -18.91 -24.45
CA ALA A 538 22.38 -19.25 -25.05
C ALA A 538 23.39 -19.59 -23.95
N ARG A 539 23.62 -20.88 -23.70
CA ARG A 539 24.56 -21.40 -22.71
C ARG A 539 25.68 -22.19 -23.40
N PRO A 540 26.97 -21.94 -23.09
CA PRO A 540 28.06 -22.68 -23.69
C PRO A 540 27.89 -24.20 -23.54
N GLY A 541 28.06 -24.94 -24.63
CA GLY A 541 27.94 -26.41 -24.65
C GLY A 541 26.51 -26.96 -24.71
N PHE A 542 25.47 -26.13 -24.72
CA PHE A 542 24.06 -26.56 -24.81
C PHE A 542 23.44 -26.22 -26.17
N ASN A 543 22.27 -26.79 -26.45
CA ASN A 543 21.48 -26.43 -27.62
C ASN A 543 20.73 -25.14 -27.33
N SER A 544 20.77 -24.20 -28.27
CA SER A 544 19.95 -23.01 -28.26
C SER A 544 18.95 -23.03 -29.41
N LEU A 545 17.72 -22.61 -29.13
CA LEU A 545 16.59 -22.68 -30.04
C LEU A 545 16.14 -21.26 -30.41
N TYR A 546 15.93 -21.03 -31.69
CA TYR A 546 15.54 -19.75 -32.26
C TYR A 546 14.33 -19.93 -33.17
N LYS A 547 13.23 -19.25 -32.88
CA LYS A 547 12.10 -19.16 -33.79
C LYS A 547 12.28 -17.97 -34.73
N ILE A 548 12.27 -18.24 -36.02
CA ILE A 548 12.19 -17.23 -37.06
C ILE A 548 10.73 -17.09 -37.43
N VAL A 549 10.10 -16.02 -36.98
CA VAL A 549 8.70 -15.71 -37.24
C VAL A 549 8.66 -14.73 -38.41
N TYR A 550 7.82 -15.00 -39.40
CA TYR A 550 7.61 -14.10 -40.51
C TYR A 550 6.13 -13.96 -40.85
N LYS A 551 5.73 -12.72 -41.19
CA LYS A 551 4.33 -12.31 -41.34
C LYS A 551 4.16 -11.50 -42.62
N ASN A 552 3.01 -11.65 -43.26
CA ASN A 552 2.57 -10.73 -44.30
C ASN A 552 1.67 -9.64 -43.69
N LYS A 553 2.16 -8.40 -43.72
CA LYS A 553 1.46 -7.20 -43.25
C LYS A 553 0.80 -6.42 -44.39
N GLY A 554 1.02 -6.85 -45.64
CA GLY A 554 0.46 -6.27 -46.85
C GLY A 554 -0.90 -6.86 -47.22
N THR A 555 -1.51 -6.31 -48.27
CA THR A 555 -2.84 -6.70 -48.78
C THR A 555 -2.80 -7.81 -49.82
N THR A 556 -1.62 -8.13 -50.35
CA THR A 556 -1.41 -9.11 -51.41
C THR A 556 -0.67 -10.35 -50.92
N THR A 557 -1.03 -11.51 -51.47
CA THR A 557 -0.32 -12.77 -51.21
C THR A 557 1.12 -12.68 -51.71
N GLN A 558 2.08 -13.06 -50.87
CA GLN A 558 3.51 -12.97 -51.17
C GLN A 558 4.21 -14.31 -51.18
N SER A 559 5.26 -14.41 -51.99
CA SER A 559 6.20 -15.53 -52.04
C SER A 559 7.60 -14.97 -52.14
N GLY A 560 8.59 -15.68 -51.62
CA GLY A 560 9.93 -15.13 -51.53
C GLY A 560 10.92 -16.03 -50.80
N THR A 561 11.99 -15.40 -50.31
CA THR A 561 13.10 -16.07 -49.64
C THR A 561 13.29 -15.54 -48.24
N LEU A 562 13.73 -16.41 -47.33
CA LEU A 562 14.06 -16.11 -45.95
C LEU A 562 15.50 -16.58 -45.69
N VAL A 563 16.36 -15.68 -45.21
CA VAL A 563 17.76 -15.94 -44.91
C VAL A 563 18.00 -15.78 -43.42
N PHE A 564 18.69 -16.73 -42.79
CA PHE A 564 19.12 -16.65 -41.40
C PHE A 564 20.64 -16.82 -41.31
N ASN A 565 21.32 -15.81 -40.77
CA ASN A 565 22.75 -15.83 -40.56
C ASN A 565 23.08 -16.04 -39.07
N TYR A 566 24.07 -16.89 -38.80
CA TYR A 566 24.61 -17.20 -37.48
C TYR A 566 26.14 -17.34 -37.54
N ASN A 567 26.81 -17.24 -36.39
CA ASN A 567 28.27 -17.37 -36.31
C ASN A 567 28.71 -18.84 -36.19
N ASP A 568 28.97 -19.46 -37.34
CA ASP A 568 29.42 -20.87 -37.44
C ASP A 568 30.69 -21.18 -36.62
N ALA A 569 31.55 -20.19 -36.38
CA ALA A 569 32.79 -20.43 -35.64
C ALA A 569 32.53 -20.85 -34.19
N VAL A 570 31.43 -20.40 -33.57
CA VAL A 570 31.08 -20.67 -32.17
C VAL A 570 29.76 -21.40 -31.99
N THR A 571 29.04 -21.69 -33.08
CA THR A 571 27.75 -22.38 -33.06
C THR A 571 27.59 -23.32 -34.26
N ASP A 572 27.10 -24.54 -34.05
CA ASP A 572 26.82 -25.49 -35.13
C ASP A 572 25.30 -25.63 -35.37
N TYR A 573 24.86 -25.62 -36.62
CA TYR A 573 23.46 -25.93 -36.96
C TYR A 573 23.17 -27.43 -36.79
N LEU A 574 22.11 -27.77 -36.04
CA LEU A 574 21.66 -29.14 -35.85
C LEU A 574 20.43 -29.47 -36.71
N SER A 575 19.37 -28.68 -36.60
CA SER A 575 18.10 -28.94 -37.29
C SER A 575 17.21 -27.70 -37.34
N SER A 576 16.21 -27.72 -38.22
CA SER A 576 15.09 -26.78 -38.22
C SER A 576 13.77 -27.48 -38.54
N THR A 577 12.64 -26.91 -38.07
CA THR A 577 11.30 -27.48 -38.31
C THR A 577 10.92 -27.53 -39.79
N THR A 578 11.44 -26.60 -40.59
CA THR A 578 11.36 -26.63 -42.06
C THR A 578 12.75 -26.82 -42.63
N VAL A 579 12.91 -27.76 -43.58
CA VAL A 579 14.21 -28.04 -44.21
C VAL A 579 14.66 -26.83 -45.05
N PRO A 580 15.89 -26.30 -44.86
CA PRO A 580 16.42 -25.22 -45.69
C PRO A 580 16.49 -25.62 -47.17
N ALA A 581 16.14 -24.69 -48.05
CA ALA A 581 16.30 -24.82 -49.50
C ALA A 581 17.79 -24.85 -49.89
N SER A 582 18.65 -24.15 -49.15
CA SER A 582 20.10 -24.27 -49.23
C SER A 582 20.78 -23.90 -47.91
N GLN A 583 21.98 -24.42 -47.69
CA GLN A 583 22.81 -24.18 -46.52
C GLN A 583 24.26 -23.91 -46.94
N SER A 584 24.88 -22.93 -46.31
CA SER A 584 26.33 -22.71 -46.34
C SER A 584 26.81 -22.38 -44.93
N THR A 585 28.13 -22.29 -44.71
CA THR A 585 28.72 -21.95 -43.41
C THR A 585 28.10 -20.67 -42.84
N GLY A 586 27.41 -20.80 -41.69
CA GLY A 586 26.76 -19.67 -41.02
C GLY A 586 25.50 -19.11 -41.68
N VAL A 587 24.95 -19.74 -42.73
CA VAL A 587 23.76 -19.22 -43.46
C VAL A 587 22.78 -20.33 -43.83
N LEU A 588 21.51 -20.14 -43.44
CA LEU A 588 20.37 -20.97 -43.83
C LEU A 588 19.42 -20.19 -44.73
N ASN A 589 18.95 -20.80 -45.81
CA ASN A 589 18.00 -20.17 -46.75
C ASN A 589 16.75 -21.02 -46.90
N TRP A 590 15.56 -20.41 -46.83
CA TRP A 590 14.28 -21.03 -47.13
C TRP A 590 13.55 -20.27 -48.23
N ASN A 591 12.71 -20.98 -48.97
CA ASN A 591 11.71 -20.38 -49.85
C ASN A 591 10.35 -20.49 -49.16
N PHE A 592 9.57 -19.41 -49.17
CA PHE A 592 8.17 -19.44 -48.75
C PHE A 592 7.28 -19.10 -49.94
N THR A 593 6.11 -19.74 -50.00
CA THR A 593 5.14 -19.53 -51.06
C THR A 593 3.75 -19.26 -50.50
N ASN A 594 3.00 -18.41 -51.18
CA ASN A 594 1.60 -18.12 -50.90
C ASN A 594 1.34 -17.71 -49.44
N LEU A 595 2.17 -16.82 -48.88
CA LEU A 595 1.93 -16.21 -47.58
C LEU A 595 0.78 -15.20 -47.71
N LEU A 596 -0.39 -15.54 -47.18
CA LEU A 596 -1.61 -14.75 -47.27
C LEU A 596 -1.54 -13.50 -46.38
N PRO A 597 -2.29 -12.42 -46.67
CA PRO A 597 -2.40 -11.27 -45.76
C PRO A 597 -2.76 -11.69 -44.33
N PHE A 598 -2.07 -11.11 -43.35
CA PHE A 598 -2.15 -11.44 -41.92
C PHE A 598 -1.67 -12.85 -41.51
N GLU A 599 -1.30 -13.70 -42.46
CA GLU A 599 -0.74 -15.02 -42.16
C GLU A 599 0.65 -14.86 -41.53
N THR A 600 0.88 -15.61 -40.45
CA THR A 600 2.16 -15.67 -39.73
C THR A 600 2.64 -17.12 -39.74
N LYS A 601 3.91 -17.33 -40.10
CA LYS A 601 4.57 -18.64 -40.08
C LYS A 601 5.82 -18.58 -39.23
N GLU A 602 6.23 -19.74 -38.71
CA GLU A 602 7.43 -19.86 -37.88
C GLU A 602 8.32 -21.03 -38.31
N ILE A 603 9.64 -20.84 -38.19
CA ILE A 603 10.65 -21.89 -38.34
C ILE A 603 11.50 -21.91 -37.07
N THR A 604 11.50 -23.02 -36.34
CA THR A 604 12.38 -23.19 -35.18
C THR A 604 13.70 -23.78 -35.65
N VAL A 605 14.81 -23.08 -35.41
CA VAL A 605 16.19 -23.49 -35.68
C VAL A 605 16.85 -23.90 -34.37
N THR A 606 17.50 -25.05 -34.35
CA THR A 606 18.29 -25.55 -33.21
C THR A 606 19.78 -25.45 -33.55
N LEU A 607 20.51 -24.69 -32.75
CA LEU A 607 21.97 -24.53 -32.85
C LEU A 607 22.65 -25.15 -31.63
N LYS A 608 23.78 -25.83 -31.80
CA LYS A 608 24.66 -26.27 -30.71
C LYS A 608 25.70 -25.19 -30.46
N LEU A 609 25.83 -24.72 -29.23
CA LEU A 609 26.85 -23.73 -28.86
C LEU A 609 28.15 -24.40 -28.43
N ASN A 610 29.30 -23.82 -28.81
CA ASN A 610 30.61 -24.29 -28.35
C ASN A 610 30.73 -24.24 -26.81
N THR A 611 31.50 -25.16 -26.24
CA THR A 611 31.92 -25.11 -24.84
C THR A 611 33.05 -24.09 -24.66
N PRO A 612 33.35 -23.67 -23.41
CA PRO A 612 34.54 -22.86 -23.11
C PRO A 612 35.87 -23.57 -23.40
N THR A 613 35.84 -24.87 -23.72
CA THR A 613 37.02 -25.71 -24.01
C THR A 613 37.21 -26.01 -25.49
N GLN A 614 36.24 -25.68 -26.35
CA GLN A 614 36.36 -25.77 -27.81
C GLN A 614 37.13 -24.57 -28.38
N THR A 615 37.60 -24.65 -29.63
CA THR A 615 38.31 -23.55 -30.31
C THR A 615 37.61 -23.18 -31.60
N PRO A 616 37.09 -21.94 -31.75
CA PRO A 616 37.08 -20.88 -30.74
C PRO A 616 36.12 -21.18 -29.56
N ALA A 617 36.55 -20.79 -28.36
CA ALA A 617 35.78 -20.97 -27.14
C ALA A 617 34.62 -19.96 -27.09
N LEU A 618 33.49 -20.37 -26.52
CA LEU A 618 32.37 -19.49 -26.23
C LEU A 618 32.21 -19.36 -24.71
N ASN A 619 32.34 -18.14 -24.18
CA ASN A 619 32.25 -17.88 -22.75
C ASN A 619 31.01 -17.05 -22.39
N GLY A 620 30.54 -17.17 -21.15
CA GLY A 620 29.49 -16.28 -20.64
C GLY A 620 29.91 -14.81 -20.67
N GLY A 621 28.98 -13.94 -21.04
CA GLY A 621 29.20 -12.51 -21.28
C GLY A 621 29.50 -12.14 -22.74
N GLU A 622 29.80 -13.12 -23.61
CA GLU A 622 29.94 -12.88 -25.05
C GLU A 622 28.57 -12.65 -25.72
N VAL A 623 28.53 -11.94 -26.85
CA VAL A 623 27.28 -11.65 -27.58
C VAL A 623 27.27 -12.42 -28.89
N LEU A 624 26.24 -13.26 -29.07
CA LEU A 624 25.96 -13.93 -30.32
C LEU A 624 25.10 -13.02 -31.21
N HIS A 625 25.56 -12.83 -32.44
CA HIS A 625 24.91 -11.99 -33.43
C HIS A 625 24.20 -12.85 -34.47
N TYR A 626 22.89 -12.67 -34.58
CA TYR A 626 22.05 -13.33 -35.58
C TYR A 626 21.36 -12.29 -36.43
N THR A 627 21.12 -12.61 -37.70
CA THR A 627 20.28 -11.78 -38.56
C THR A 627 19.31 -12.64 -39.33
N ALA A 628 18.07 -12.20 -39.45
CA ALA A 628 17.11 -12.77 -40.38
C ALA A 628 16.73 -11.70 -41.40
N GLN A 629 16.62 -12.10 -42.66
CA GLN A 629 16.17 -11.24 -43.74
C GLN A 629 15.11 -11.97 -44.54
N ILE A 630 13.97 -11.33 -44.74
CA ILE A 630 12.92 -11.80 -45.64
C ILE A 630 12.91 -10.92 -46.91
N THR A 631 12.61 -11.51 -48.06
CA THR A 631 12.58 -10.79 -49.34
C THR A 631 11.44 -11.35 -50.18
N GLY A 632 10.58 -10.46 -50.69
CA GLY A 632 9.42 -10.78 -51.52
C GLY A 632 9.27 -9.80 -52.68
N ALA A 633 8.03 -9.40 -52.98
CA ALA A 633 7.74 -8.34 -53.95
C ALA A 633 8.23 -6.97 -53.44
N THR A 634 8.12 -5.91 -54.26
CA THR A 634 8.52 -4.56 -53.87
C THR A 634 7.77 -4.13 -52.61
N ASP A 635 8.49 -4.06 -51.50
CA ASP A 635 7.97 -3.86 -50.17
C ASP A 635 7.90 -2.37 -49.80
N GLU A 636 6.82 -1.95 -49.15
CA GLU A 636 6.58 -0.56 -48.75
C GLU A 636 7.22 -0.18 -47.40
N THR A 637 7.56 -1.15 -46.55
CA THR A 637 8.28 -0.94 -45.29
C THR A 637 9.57 -1.77 -45.20
N PRO A 638 10.58 -1.62 -46.08
CA PRO A 638 11.74 -2.52 -46.11
C PRO A 638 12.59 -2.64 -44.83
N ALA A 639 12.36 -1.81 -43.81
CA ALA A 639 13.05 -1.86 -42.54
C ALA A 639 12.65 -3.07 -41.67
N ASP A 640 11.38 -3.53 -41.69
CA ASP A 640 10.93 -4.70 -40.90
C ASP A 640 11.16 -6.04 -41.62
N ASN A 641 11.71 -5.98 -42.85
CA ASN A 641 12.23 -7.13 -43.59
C ASN A 641 13.57 -7.65 -43.08
N HIS A 642 14.21 -6.96 -42.14
CA HIS A 642 15.48 -7.38 -41.56
C HIS A 642 15.45 -7.27 -40.04
N PHE A 643 15.82 -8.33 -39.36
CA PHE A 643 15.92 -8.37 -37.91
C PHE A 643 17.31 -8.80 -37.47
N ALA A 644 17.90 -8.06 -36.54
CA ALA A 644 19.16 -8.43 -35.89
C ALA A 644 18.92 -8.74 -34.42
N LEU A 645 19.37 -9.92 -33.98
CA LEU A 645 19.31 -10.35 -32.59
C LEU A 645 20.73 -10.39 -32.01
N ASN A 646 20.93 -9.67 -30.91
CA ASN A 646 22.14 -9.69 -30.12
C ASN A 646 21.88 -10.42 -28.80
N GLN A 647 22.16 -11.71 -28.74
CA GLN A 647 21.91 -12.52 -27.54
C GLN A 647 23.19 -12.66 -26.70
N THR A 648 23.14 -12.23 -25.44
CA THR A 648 24.26 -12.45 -24.52
C THR A 648 24.29 -13.91 -24.06
N VAL A 649 25.45 -14.53 -24.16
CA VAL A 649 25.73 -15.86 -23.62
C VAL A 649 25.72 -15.79 -22.12
N VAL A 650 24.88 -16.59 -21.47
CA VAL A 650 24.75 -16.59 -20.01
C VAL A 650 25.35 -17.86 -19.44
N ASN A 651 26.05 -17.71 -18.31
CA ASN A 651 26.34 -18.84 -17.43
C ASN A 651 25.14 -19.06 -16.50
N SER A 652 25.10 -20.14 -15.72
CA SER A 652 24.02 -20.45 -14.78
C SER A 652 23.57 -19.20 -13.99
N PHE A 653 22.43 -18.65 -14.42
CA PHE A 653 21.69 -17.56 -13.80
C PHE A 653 20.19 -17.78 -14.11
N ASP A 654 19.31 -17.10 -13.36
CA ASP A 654 17.87 -17.40 -13.28
C ASP A 654 17.21 -17.56 -14.67
N PRO A 655 16.59 -18.70 -14.98
CA PRO A 655 15.91 -18.94 -16.26
C PRO A 655 14.62 -18.13 -16.45
N ASN A 656 14.14 -17.46 -15.40
CA ASN A 656 13.06 -16.48 -15.49
C ASN A 656 13.65 -15.08 -15.68
N ASP A 657 13.61 -14.56 -16.90
CA ASP A 657 14.34 -13.34 -17.25
C ASP A 657 13.61 -12.48 -18.28
N LYS A 658 14.11 -11.25 -18.43
CA LYS A 658 13.63 -10.25 -19.38
C LYS A 658 14.80 -9.62 -20.11
N THR A 659 14.65 -9.50 -21.43
CA THR A 659 15.68 -8.96 -22.32
C THR A 659 15.06 -8.02 -23.35
N CYS A 660 15.72 -6.88 -23.59
CA CYS A 660 15.48 -6.04 -24.76
C CYS A 660 16.36 -6.53 -25.91
N LEU A 661 15.75 -6.90 -27.04
CA LEU A 661 16.44 -7.59 -28.14
C LEU A 661 17.38 -6.66 -28.93
N GLU A 662 17.14 -5.35 -28.87
CA GLU A 662 18.06 -4.32 -29.37
C GLU A 662 19.36 -4.25 -28.55
N GLY A 663 19.39 -4.89 -27.39
CA GLY A 663 20.55 -4.96 -26.50
C GLY A 663 20.65 -3.76 -25.56
N THR A 664 21.85 -3.52 -25.02
CA THR A 664 22.10 -2.51 -24.00
C THR A 664 22.18 -1.08 -24.54
N SER A 665 22.09 -0.90 -25.86
CA SER A 665 22.05 0.43 -26.48
C SER A 665 21.27 0.50 -27.77
N ILE A 666 20.54 1.60 -27.97
CA ILE A 666 19.95 2.02 -29.25
C ILE A 666 20.59 3.33 -29.71
N THR A 667 20.54 3.61 -31.01
CA THR A 667 21.03 4.87 -31.58
C THR A 667 20.01 5.98 -31.48
N GLN A 668 20.46 7.24 -31.55
CA GLN A 668 19.56 8.40 -31.54
C GLN A 668 18.53 8.38 -32.68
N VAL A 669 18.86 7.75 -33.81
CA VAL A 669 17.95 7.62 -34.96
C VAL A 669 16.82 6.61 -34.70
N GLN A 670 17.03 5.65 -33.81
CA GLN A 670 16.05 4.62 -33.42
C GLN A 670 15.11 5.07 -32.29
N VAL A 671 15.31 6.29 -31.77
CA VAL A 671 14.40 6.86 -30.76
C VAL A 671 13.07 7.23 -31.42
N GLY A 672 11.97 6.78 -30.84
CA GLY A 672 10.63 6.89 -31.44
C GLY A 672 10.18 5.61 -32.15
N ASP A 673 11.12 4.71 -32.46
CA ASP A 673 10.83 3.43 -33.07
C ASP A 673 10.47 2.35 -32.03
N TYR A 674 10.03 1.20 -32.54
CA TYR A 674 9.77 -0.01 -31.76
C TYR A 674 11.06 -0.57 -31.17
N VAL A 675 10.99 -0.95 -29.90
CA VAL A 675 11.92 -1.89 -29.27
C VAL A 675 11.20 -3.19 -28.93
N HIS A 676 11.92 -4.29 -28.94
CA HIS A 676 11.40 -5.65 -28.79
C HIS A 676 11.83 -6.23 -27.46
N TYR A 677 10.88 -6.80 -26.73
CA TYR A 677 11.12 -7.47 -25.46
C TYR A 677 10.82 -8.95 -25.58
N LEU A 678 11.65 -9.75 -24.91
CA LEU A 678 11.43 -11.16 -24.66
C LEU A 678 11.44 -11.37 -23.14
N ILE A 679 10.41 -12.03 -22.65
CA ILE A 679 10.32 -12.51 -21.27
C ILE A 679 10.25 -14.03 -21.32
N ARG A 680 11.13 -14.71 -20.59
CA ARG A 680 11.16 -16.16 -20.46
C ARG A 680 10.79 -16.57 -19.05
N PHE A 681 10.16 -17.71 -18.94
CA PHE A 681 9.73 -18.28 -17.68
C PHE A 681 9.93 -19.79 -17.67
N GLU A 682 10.30 -20.35 -16.52
CA GLU A 682 10.50 -21.77 -16.32
C GLU A 682 9.82 -22.21 -15.03
N ASN A 683 8.95 -23.22 -15.12
CA ASN A 683 8.30 -23.81 -13.96
C ASN A 683 9.26 -24.75 -13.22
N LYS A 684 9.86 -24.24 -12.15
CA LYS A 684 10.69 -25.01 -11.20
C LYS A 684 9.89 -25.56 -10.01
N GLY A 685 8.57 -25.53 -10.09
CA GLY A 685 7.69 -26.09 -9.07
C GLY A 685 7.79 -27.61 -8.99
N THR A 686 6.95 -28.22 -8.17
CA THR A 686 6.85 -29.69 -8.04
C THR A 686 5.61 -30.26 -8.73
N ALA A 687 4.90 -29.44 -9.52
CA ALA A 687 3.67 -29.78 -10.22
C ALA A 687 3.49 -28.90 -11.46
N ASN A 688 2.65 -29.33 -12.42
CA ASN A 688 2.36 -28.54 -13.62
C ASN A 688 1.67 -27.23 -13.24
N ALA A 689 2.13 -26.11 -13.80
CA ALA A 689 1.47 -24.83 -13.64
C ALA A 689 0.30 -24.72 -14.63
N GLN A 690 -0.91 -24.55 -14.12
CA GLN A 690 -2.09 -24.53 -14.99
C GLN A 690 -2.19 -23.21 -15.73
N ASN A 691 -1.96 -22.10 -15.03
CA ASN A 691 -2.06 -20.75 -15.57
C ASN A 691 -0.75 -19.99 -15.33
N ILE A 692 -0.37 -19.13 -16.27
CA ILE A 692 0.78 -18.24 -16.12
C ILE A 692 0.36 -16.83 -16.49
N VAL A 693 0.72 -15.86 -15.65
CA VAL A 693 0.50 -14.45 -15.97
C VAL A 693 1.85 -13.73 -15.95
N VAL A 694 2.21 -13.10 -17.06
CA VAL A 694 3.40 -12.25 -17.14
C VAL A 694 2.94 -10.80 -17.10
N LYS A 695 3.31 -10.07 -16.04
CA LYS A 695 3.00 -8.64 -15.88
C LYS A 695 4.24 -7.78 -16.12
N ASP A 696 4.07 -6.76 -16.94
CA ASP A 696 5.11 -5.82 -17.34
C ASP A 696 4.64 -4.39 -17.08
N GLU A 697 5.28 -3.72 -16.13
CA GLU A 697 4.93 -2.35 -15.76
C GLU A 697 5.75 -1.36 -16.58
N ILE A 698 5.06 -0.59 -17.42
CA ILE A 698 5.68 0.28 -18.41
C ILE A 698 5.83 1.69 -17.87
N ASP A 699 7.05 2.23 -17.99
CA ASP A 699 7.33 3.64 -17.74
C ASP A 699 6.74 4.50 -18.87
N LEU A 700 5.58 5.09 -18.62
CA LEU A 700 4.89 5.97 -19.56
C LEU A 700 5.67 7.25 -19.88
N SER A 701 6.73 7.59 -19.16
CA SER A 701 7.63 8.70 -19.53
C SER A 701 8.59 8.31 -20.66
N LYS A 702 8.85 7.01 -20.83
CA LYS A 702 9.81 6.46 -21.81
C LYS A 702 9.14 5.76 -22.98
N PHE A 703 7.94 5.23 -22.80
CA PHE A 703 7.23 4.44 -23.80
C PHE A 703 5.83 4.97 -24.10
N ASP A 704 5.35 4.66 -25.31
CA ASP A 704 3.95 4.82 -25.69
C ASP A 704 3.20 3.50 -25.51
N ILE A 705 2.44 3.37 -24.42
CA ILE A 705 1.70 2.15 -24.07
C ILE A 705 0.63 1.78 -25.11
N THR A 706 0.12 2.76 -25.87
CA THR A 706 -0.91 2.50 -26.89
C THR A 706 -0.35 1.77 -28.12
N SER A 707 0.99 1.76 -28.24
CA SER A 707 1.70 1.13 -29.36
C SER A 707 2.04 -0.34 -29.13
N VAL A 708 1.69 -0.93 -27.98
CA VAL A 708 2.04 -2.32 -27.64
C VAL A 708 1.47 -3.30 -28.65
N VAL A 709 2.34 -4.14 -29.22
CA VAL A 709 1.96 -5.24 -30.11
C VAL A 709 2.58 -6.54 -29.61
N PRO A 710 1.78 -7.50 -29.09
CA PRO A 710 2.25 -8.86 -28.81
C PRO A 710 2.70 -9.54 -30.11
N LEU A 711 3.83 -10.25 -30.06
CA LEU A 711 4.43 -10.87 -31.24
C LEU A 711 4.24 -12.39 -31.24
N ALA A 712 4.70 -13.06 -30.18
CA ALA A 712 4.56 -14.52 -30.04
C ALA A 712 4.74 -14.96 -28.59
N GLY A 713 4.07 -16.05 -28.21
CA GLY A 713 4.25 -16.74 -26.94
C GLY A 713 4.40 -18.24 -27.14
N SER A 714 4.94 -18.95 -26.15
CA SER A 714 5.14 -20.41 -26.22
C SER A 714 3.82 -21.20 -26.17
N HIS A 715 2.76 -20.61 -25.61
CA HIS A 715 1.43 -21.21 -25.46
C HIS A 715 0.35 -20.18 -25.83
N PRO A 716 -0.92 -20.57 -26.04
CA PRO A 716 -2.01 -19.62 -26.24
C PRO A 716 -2.14 -18.63 -25.06
N TYR A 717 -2.34 -17.35 -25.37
CA TYR A 717 -2.49 -16.30 -24.37
C TYR A 717 -3.45 -15.20 -24.83
N THR A 718 -3.94 -14.43 -23.87
CA THR A 718 -4.62 -13.15 -24.10
C THR A 718 -3.78 -12.02 -23.53
N THR A 719 -3.91 -10.81 -24.08
CA THR A 719 -3.21 -9.61 -23.59
C THR A 719 -4.20 -8.58 -23.09
N ARG A 720 -3.95 -8.03 -21.91
CA ARG A 720 -4.74 -6.94 -21.32
C ARG A 720 -3.81 -5.84 -20.84
N ILE A 721 -4.20 -4.59 -21.04
CA ILE A 721 -3.55 -3.44 -20.40
C ILE A 721 -4.40 -3.02 -19.20
N SER A 722 -3.87 -3.15 -17.99
CA SER A 722 -4.53 -2.78 -16.74
C SER A 722 -3.87 -1.55 -16.13
N ASN A 723 -4.60 -0.82 -15.28
CA ASN A 723 -4.09 0.34 -14.52
C ASN A 723 -3.41 1.43 -15.40
N SER A 724 -3.78 1.54 -16.68
CA SER A 724 -3.20 2.46 -17.69
C SER A 724 -1.74 2.26 -18.09
N ASN A 725 -0.94 1.46 -17.38
CA ASN A 725 0.49 1.26 -17.68
C ASN A 725 1.02 -0.17 -17.48
N VAL A 726 0.19 -1.15 -17.15
CA VAL A 726 0.63 -2.54 -16.94
C VAL A 726 0.16 -3.42 -18.09
N ILE A 727 1.08 -4.05 -18.79
CA ILE A 727 0.77 -5.08 -19.79
C ILE A 727 0.70 -6.43 -19.08
N GLU A 728 -0.41 -7.15 -19.26
CA GLU A 728 -0.61 -8.50 -18.72
C GLU A 728 -0.77 -9.49 -19.87
N PHE A 729 0.12 -10.47 -19.94
CA PHE A 729 0.01 -11.63 -20.82
C PHE A 729 -0.48 -12.83 -20.02
N ILE A 730 -1.68 -13.31 -20.34
CA ILE A 730 -2.41 -14.31 -19.56
C ILE A 730 -2.48 -15.61 -20.35
N PHE A 731 -1.75 -16.62 -19.87
CA PHE A 731 -1.71 -17.98 -20.39
C PHE A 731 -2.64 -18.85 -19.53
N GLU A 732 -3.82 -19.18 -20.05
CA GLU A 732 -4.81 -19.97 -19.30
C GLU A 732 -4.76 -21.45 -19.66
N ASN A 733 -4.77 -22.31 -18.65
CA ASN A 733 -4.83 -23.77 -18.75
C ASN A 733 -3.78 -24.39 -19.70
N ILE A 734 -2.56 -23.89 -19.66
CA ILE A 734 -1.46 -24.38 -20.51
C ILE A 734 -0.81 -25.67 -19.96
N GLN A 735 -1.05 -25.98 -18.68
CA GLN A 735 -0.53 -27.18 -18.00
C GLN A 735 1.00 -27.31 -18.11
N LEU A 736 1.73 -26.20 -17.92
CA LEU A 736 3.18 -26.15 -18.10
C LEU A 736 3.88 -27.15 -17.16
N PRO A 737 4.54 -28.20 -17.68
CA PRO A 737 5.18 -29.24 -16.87
C PRO A 737 6.20 -28.71 -15.88
N PHE A 738 6.56 -29.54 -14.89
CA PHE A 738 7.66 -29.28 -13.95
C PHE A 738 8.88 -30.16 -14.21
N ASP A 739 8.87 -30.92 -15.31
CA ASP A 739 9.98 -31.76 -15.73
C ASP A 739 11.05 -30.96 -16.50
N ASP A 740 12.33 -31.32 -16.33
CA ASP A 740 13.47 -30.55 -16.86
C ASP A 740 13.51 -30.43 -18.41
N ALA A 741 12.64 -31.12 -19.14
CA ALA A 741 12.67 -31.16 -20.60
C ALA A 741 11.68 -30.20 -21.28
N THR A 742 10.59 -29.79 -20.63
CA THR A 742 9.48 -29.03 -21.25
C THR A 742 8.82 -28.00 -20.34
N ASN A 743 9.47 -27.66 -19.22
CA ASN A 743 8.95 -26.73 -18.22
C ASN A 743 9.16 -25.24 -18.55
N ASP A 744 9.56 -24.91 -19.77
CA ASP A 744 9.91 -23.56 -20.21
C ASP A 744 8.81 -22.90 -21.06
N GLY A 745 8.78 -21.58 -21.01
CA GLY A 745 7.90 -20.77 -21.84
C GLY A 745 8.41 -19.35 -22.02
N TYR A 746 7.79 -18.64 -22.95
CA TYR A 746 8.19 -17.28 -23.29
C TYR A 746 7.01 -16.44 -23.80
N ILE A 747 7.17 -15.13 -23.72
CA ILE A 747 6.34 -14.13 -24.39
C ILE A 747 7.24 -13.04 -24.99
N SER A 748 6.90 -12.60 -26.19
CA SER A 748 7.58 -11.50 -26.88
C SER A 748 6.57 -10.47 -27.35
N PHE A 749 6.96 -9.20 -27.28
CA PHE A 749 6.14 -8.06 -27.70
C PHE A 749 7.04 -6.90 -28.13
N LYS A 750 6.50 -5.94 -28.89
CA LYS A 750 7.17 -4.69 -29.22
C LYS A 750 6.38 -3.48 -28.72
N ILE A 751 7.10 -2.42 -28.36
CA ILE A 751 6.53 -1.14 -27.89
C ILE A 751 7.40 0.02 -28.38
N LYS A 752 6.78 1.14 -28.79
CA LYS A 752 7.53 2.33 -29.22
C LYS A 752 8.09 3.09 -28.02
N THR A 753 9.34 3.52 -28.17
CA THR A 753 9.92 4.53 -27.29
C THR A 753 9.31 5.90 -27.59
N LYS A 754 9.27 6.81 -26.61
CA LYS A 754 8.86 8.19 -26.87
C LYS A 754 9.94 8.93 -27.65
N ALA A 755 9.52 9.71 -28.64
CA ALA A 755 10.42 10.56 -29.43
C ALA A 755 11.18 11.63 -28.59
N THR A 756 10.80 11.80 -27.32
CA THR A 756 11.43 12.73 -26.38
C THR A 756 12.72 12.22 -25.77
N LEU A 757 13.13 10.96 -26.02
CA LEU A 757 14.40 10.45 -25.50
C LEU A 757 15.60 11.06 -26.21
N THR A 758 16.65 11.37 -25.45
CA THR A 758 17.86 12.03 -25.92
C THR A 758 19.11 11.21 -25.57
N MET A 759 20.23 11.58 -26.17
CA MET A 759 21.51 10.91 -25.95
C MET A 759 21.87 10.85 -24.46
N GLY A 760 22.18 9.65 -23.97
CA GLY A 760 22.45 9.40 -22.55
C GLY A 760 21.24 8.99 -21.72
N ASP A 761 20.01 9.16 -22.22
CA ASP A 761 18.83 8.62 -21.56
C ASP A 761 18.84 7.09 -21.59
N SER A 762 18.32 6.48 -20.54
CA SER A 762 18.11 5.04 -20.46
C SER A 762 16.67 4.72 -20.11
N PHE A 763 16.25 3.53 -20.52
CA PHE A 763 15.00 2.92 -20.10
C PHE A 763 15.30 1.52 -19.59
N SER A 764 14.69 1.20 -18.46
CA SER A 764 14.87 -0.06 -17.76
C SER A 764 13.53 -0.72 -17.57
N ASN A 765 13.48 -2.05 -17.62
CA ASN A 765 12.22 -2.74 -17.49
C ASN A 765 12.36 -4.10 -16.77
N ILE A 766 11.38 -4.43 -15.94
CA ILE A 766 11.24 -5.69 -15.19
C ILE A 766 9.91 -6.35 -15.54
N ALA A 767 9.82 -7.67 -15.41
CA ALA A 767 8.55 -8.39 -15.47
C ALA A 767 8.33 -9.21 -14.21
N LYS A 768 7.07 -9.43 -13.87
CA LYS A 768 6.60 -10.27 -12.76
C LYS A 768 5.87 -11.47 -13.37
N ILE A 769 6.40 -12.66 -13.18
CA ILE A 769 5.85 -13.91 -13.73
C ILE A 769 5.15 -14.67 -12.61
N TYR A 770 3.84 -14.85 -12.74
CA TYR A 770 3.01 -15.58 -11.80
C TYR A 770 2.73 -16.97 -12.35
N PHE A 771 3.01 -18.01 -11.56
CA PHE A 771 2.61 -19.39 -11.84
C PHE A 771 1.42 -19.74 -10.94
N ASP A 772 0.26 -19.97 -11.53
CA ASP A 772 -1.02 -20.14 -10.84
C ASP A 772 -1.27 -19.02 -9.81
N TYR A 773 -1.34 -19.38 -8.53
CA TYR A 773 -1.60 -18.47 -7.42
C TYR A 773 -0.34 -18.16 -6.60
N ASN A 774 0.84 -18.50 -7.10
CA ASN A 774 2.11 -18.28 -6.40
C ASN A 774 2.59 -16.82 -6.50
N HIS A 775 3.48 -16.44 -5.56
CA HIS A 775 4.19 -15.16 -5.65
C HIS A 775 4.97 -15.04 -6.96
N PRO A 776 5.05 -13.83 -7.53
CA PRO A 776 5.68 -13.66 -8.83
C PRO A 776 7.19 -13.85 -8.72
N ILE A 777 7.75 -14.55 -9.70
CA ILE A 777 9.17 -14.50 -9.97
C ILE A 777 9.44 -13.18 -10.69
N ILE A 778 10.24 -12.32 -10.07
CA ILE A 778 10.64 -11.03 -10.62
C ILE A 778 11.87 -11.24 -11.48
N THR A 779 11.81 -10.83 -12.75
CA THR A 779 12.95 -10.94 -13.65
C THR A 779 14.08 -9.98 -13.28
N ASN A 780 15.24 -10.15 -13.91
CA ASN A 780 16.28 -9.12 -13.94
C ASN A 780 15.75 -7.77 -14.44
N ASN A 781 16.38 -6.69 -13.98
CA ASN A 781 16.14 -5.33 -14.48
C ASN A 781 17.05 -5.07 -15.69
N PHE A 782 16.49 -5.18 -16.90
CA PHE A 782 17.24 -4.98 -18.14
C PHE A 782 17.23 -3.51 -18.53
N THR A 783 18.40 -2.93 -18.84
CA THR A 783 18.54 -1.50 -19.17
C THR A 783 19.16 -1.28 -20.54
N THR A 784 18.52 -0.42 -21.33
CA THR A 784 18.99 0.01 -22.65
C THR A 784 19.23 1.52 -22.64
N THR A 785 20.35 1.97 -23.20
CA THR A 785 20.76 3.39 -23.20
C THR A 785 20.82 3.96 -24.62
N VAL A 786 20.35 5.18 -24.83
CA VAL A 786 20.53 5.89 -26.10
C VAL A 786 22.00 6.32 -26.25
N ARG A 787 22.71 5.75 -27.21
CA ARG A 787 24.14 6.01 -27.45
C ARG A 787 24.42 6.27 -28.93
N ASN A 788 25.45 7.07 -29.22
CA ASN A 788 26.04 7.09 -30.55
C ASN A 788 26.92 5.85 -30.73
N VAL A 789 26.79 5.18 -31.88
CA VAL A 789 27.81 4.22 -32.33
C VAL A 789 28.99 5.03 -32.85
N LEU A 790 29.99 5.28 -31.99
CA LEU A 790 31.27 5.80 -32.43
C LEU A 790 32.09 4.64 -33.01
N ALA A 791 31.90 4.35 -34.30
CA ALA A 791 32.89 3.61 -35.08
C ALA A 791 34.06 4.53 -35.43
N THR A 792 34.85 5.00 -34.44
CA THR A 792 36.04 5.83 -34.73
C THR A 792 37.26 5.58 -33.85
N SER A 793 37.22 4.65 -32.89
CA SER A 793 38.45 4.27 -32.17
C SER A 793 39.35 3.31 -32.95
N GLU A 794 38.84 2.60 -33.98
CA GLU A 794 39.63 1.63 -34.75
C GLU A 794 40.37 2.22 -35.97
N VAL A 795 39.86 3.30 -36.58
CA VAL A 795 40.47 3.88 -37.80
C VAL A 795 41.85 4.51 -37.54
N SER A 796 42.16 4.90 -36.30
CA SER A 796 43.46 5.51 -35.97
C SER A 796 44.59 4.49 -35.73
N LYS A 797 44.30 3.18 -35.58
CA LYS A 797 45.33 2.14 -35.36
C LYS A 797 45.67 1.31 -36.60
N ASP A 798 44.84 1.35 -37.65
CA ASP A 798 45.02 0.53 -38.85
C ASP A 798 46.10 1.05 -39.83
N SER A 799 46.41 2.35 -39.76
CA SER A 799 47.47 2.96 -40.58
C SER A 799 48.89 2.43 -40.28
N ASP A 800 49.08 1.77 -39.12
CA ASP A 800 50.35 1.13 -38.75
C ASP A 800 50.50 -0.31 -39.27
N ILE A 801 49.44 -0.92 -39.82
CA ILE A 801 49.38 -2.33 -40.25
C ILE A 801 49.55 -2.45 -41.76
N ALA A 802 48.79 -1.66 -42.53
CA ALA A 802 48.91 -1.58 -43.98
C ALA A 802 48.61 -0.15 -44.45
N THR A 803 49.32 0.34 -45.47
CA THR A 803 49.12 1.65 -46.10
C THR A 803 49.12 1.51 -47.61
N ILE A 804 48.38 2.37 -48.30
CA ILE A 804 48.33 2.41 -49.77
C ILE A 804 48.84 3.72 -50.35
N TYR A 805 49.59 3.66 -51.45
CA TYR A 805 50.15 4.85 -52.10
C TYR A 805 50.48 4.61 -53.60
N PRO A 806 50.50 5.65 -54.45
CA PRO A 806 50.10 7.02 -54.14
C PRO A 806 48.58 7.14 -53.97
N ASN A 807 48.14 8.07 -53.14
CA ASN A 807 46.74 8.46 -53.02
C ASN A 807 46.70 9.99 -52.99
N PRO A 808 46.25 10.68 -54.07
CA PRO A 808 45.50 10.14 -55.21
C PRO A 808 46.31 9.23 -56.17
N VAL A 809 45.63 8.30 -56.85
CA VAL A 809 46.23 7.30 -57.76
C VAL A 809 45.75 7.47 -59.19
N GLN A 810 46.64 7.23 -60.16
CA GLN A 810 46.27 7.06 -61.57
C GLN A 810 46.03 5.58 -61.88
N ASP A 811 47.05 4.75 -62.01
CA ASP A 811 46.84 3.39 -62.55
C ASP A 811 47.11 2.26 -61.56
N VAL A 812 48.04 2.43 -60.61
CA VAL A 812 48.46 1.35 -59.70
C VAL A 812 48.61 1.87 -58.27
N LEU A 813 47.94 1.19 -57.33
CA LEU A 813 48.14 1.36 -55.89
C LEU A 813 49.20 0.38 -55.39
N ASN A 814 50.20 0.88 -54.69
CA ASN A 814 51.17 0.07 -53.95
C ASN A 814 50.67 -0.12 -52.52
N ILE A 815 50.83 -1.31 -51.98
CA ILE A 815 50.49 -1.68 -50.61
C ILE A 815 51.78 -1.85 -49.80
N LYS A 816 51.94 -1.08 -48.72
CA LYS A 816 52.98 -1.33 -47.72
C LYS A 816 52.31 -1.87 -46.47
N SER A 817 52.48 -3.17 -46.22
CA SER A 817 51.90 -3.88 -45.08
C SER A 817 52.97 -4.64 -44.30
N LYS A 818 52.81 -4.75 -42.98
CA LYS A 818 53.65 -5.61 -42.12
C LYS A 818 53.36 -7.10 -42.34
N ASN A 819 52.13 -7.43 -42.74
CA ASN A 819 51.67 -8.79 -42.99
C ASN A 819 51.36 -9.01 -44.47
N THR A 820 51.54 -10.24 -44.97
CA THR A 820 51.19 -10.59 -46.35
C THR A 820 49.70 -10.37 -46.60
N VAL A 821 49.39 -9.48 -47.53
CA VAL A 821 48.03 -9.27 -48.03
C VAL A 821 47.72 -10.33 -49.05
N ILE A 822 46.64 -11.08 -48.83
CA ILE A 822 46.24 -12.22 -49.67
C ILE A 822 45.12 -11.85 -50.64
N LYS A 823 44.34 -10.82 -50.32
CA LYS A 823 43.19 -10.39 -51.11
C LYS A 823 42.90 -8.91 -50.90
N ALA A 824 42.36 -8.25 -51.92
CA ALA A 824 41.86 -6.89 -51.82
C ALA A 824 40.49 -6.74 -52.49
N GLU A 825 39.63 -5.94 -51.88
CA GLU A 825 38.29 -5.61 -52.40
C GLU A 825 38.13 -4.11 -52.49
N ILE A 826 37.64 -3.61 -53.62
CA ILE A 826 37.41 -2.18 -53.86
C ILE A 826 35.90 -1.93 -53.93
N TYR A 827 35.44 -0.90 -53.24
CA TYR A 827 34.06 -0.46 -53.18
C TYR A 827 33.94 0.99 -53.64
N ASP A 828 32.84 1.32 -54.31
CA ASP A 828 32.48 2.70 -54.62
C ASP A 828 31.94 3.46 -53.39
N ALA A 829 31.64 4.74 -53.58
CA ALA A 829 31.12 5.61 -52.52
C ALA A 829 29.76 5.18 -51.95
N ASN A 830 29.00 4.34 -52.66
CA ASN A 830 27.71 3.81 -52.23
C ASN A 830 27.83 2.42 -51.59
N GLY A 831 29.05 1.91 -51.40
CA GLY A 831 29.31 0.62 -50.78
C GLY A 831 29.15 -0.58 -51.72
N ARG A 832 28.97 -0.36 -53.03
CA ARG A 832 28.93 -1.45 -54.01
C ARG A 832 30.34 -1.95 -54.29
N MET A 833 30.55 -3.26 -54.20
CA MET A 833 31.83 -3.88 -54.55
C MET A 833 32.07 -3.77 -56.06
N ILE A 834 33.18 -3.15 -56.44
CA ILE A 834 33.60 -2.91 -57.83
C ILE A 834 34.60 -3.97 -58.29
N SER A 835 35.49 -4.41 -57.40
CA SER A 835 36.49 -5.43 -57.72
C SER A 835 36.88 -6.23 -56.49
N SER A 836 37.23 -7.50 -56.69
CA SER A 836 37.76 -8.42 -55.68
C SER A 836 38.88 -9.22 -56.34
N THR A 837 40.10 -9.12 -55.82
CA THR A 837 41.28 -9.73 -56.46
C THR A 837 42.23 -10.31 -55.42
N SER A 838 42.76 -11.50 -55.70
CA SER A 838 43.85 -12.08 -54.92
C SER A 838 45.14 -11.30 -55.17
N VAL A 839 45.80 -10.87 -54.10
CA VAL A 839 46.99 -10.00 -54.21
C VAL A 839 48.24 -10.89 -54.23
N THR A 840 48.94 -10.89 -55.35
CA THR A 840 50.26 -11.56 -55.51
C THR A 840 51.29 -10.49 -55.86
N GLY A 841 52.02 -10.01 -54.84
CA GLY A 841 52.88 -8.83 -54.94
C GLY A 841 52.20 -7.58 -54.36
N ASN A 842 53.01 -6.61 -53.90
CA ASN A 842 52.56 -5.46 -53.12
C ASN A 842 51.86 -4.36 -53.95
N THR A 843 51.11 -4.71 -55.00
CA THR A 843 50.51 -3.76 -55.94
C THR A 843 49.13 -4.20 -56.42
N ILE A 844 48.26 -3.24 -56.70
CA ILE A 844 46.90 -3.44 -57.25
C ILE A 844 46.70 -2.48 -58.41
N ASN A 845 46.29 -3.01 -59.57
CA ASN A 845 45.92 -2.21 -60.73
C ASN A 845 44.49 -1.67 -60.55
N VAL A 846 44.35 -0.35 -60.67
CA VAL A 846 43.09 0.41 -60.54
C VAL A 846 42.82 1.29 -61.77
N SER A 847 43.52 1.07 -62.88
CA SER A 847 43.38 1.84 -64.13
C SER A 847 41.97 1.78 -64.73
N GLU A 848 41.25 0.67 -64.53
CA GLU A 848 39.88 0.49 -65.03
C GLU A 848 38.81 1.21 -64.18
N LEU A 849 39.19 1.76 -63.03
CA LEU A 849 38.26 2.54 -62.20
C LEU A 849 38.04 3.93 -62.80
N THR A 850 36.79 4.40 -62.81
CA THR A 850 36.46 5.77 -63.17
C THR A 850 36.97 6.76 -62.12
N LYS A 851 37.08 8.05 -62.46
CA LYS A 851 37.53 9.08 -61.50
C LYS A 851 36.53 9.17 -60.36
N GLY A 852 37.00 9.06 -59.12
CA GLY A 852 36.11 9.00 -57.97
C GLY A 852 36.79 8.61 -56.66
N SER A 853 36.00 8.58 -55.60
CA SER A 853 36.42 8.15 -54.27
C SER A 853 36.03 6.69 -54.05
N TYR A 854 36.99 5.88 -53.62
CA TYR A 854 36.82 4.45 -53.39
C TYR A 854 37.30 4.05 -51.99
N ILE A 855 36.76 2.93 -51.49
CA ILE A 855 37.26 2.27 -50.28
C ILE A 855 37.88 0.95 -50.72
N ILE A 856 39.12 0.70 -50.31
CA ILE A 856 39.77 -0.59 -50.46
C ILE A 856 39.83 -1.32 -49.12
N LYS A 857 39.44 -2.59 -49.10
CA LYS A 857 39.64 -3.52 -47.99
C LYS A 857 40.78 -4.47 -48.33
N LEU A 858 41.80 -4.52 -47.49
CA LEU A 858 42.96 -5.41 -47.61
C LEU A 858 42.84 -6.53 -46.59
N PHE A 859 42.84 -7.77 -47.07
CA PHE A 859 42.72 -8.96 -46.24
C PHE A 859 44.09 -9.58 -46.04
N THR A 860 44.47 -9.76 -44.79
CA THR A 860 45.61 -10.58 -44.35
C THR A 860 45.07 -11.86 -43.71
N LYS A 861 45.95 -12.81 -43.37
CA LYS A 861 45.55 -14.07 -42.74
C LYS A 861 44.73 -13.86 -41.44
N ASP A 862 45.06 -12.82 -40.68
CA ASP A 862 44.53 -12.64 -39.32
C ASP A 862 43.63 -11.39 -39.18
N LYS A 863 43.66 -10.45 -40.14
CA LYS A 863 42.96 -9.15 -40.05
C LYS A 863 42.55 -8.60 -41.42
N THR A 864 41.50 -7.78 -41.43
CA THR A 864 41.07 -6.97 -42.58
C THR A 864 41.26 -5.49 -42.25
N VAL A 865 41.92 -4.74 -43.15
CA VAL A 865 42.20 -3.31 -43.00
C VAL A 865 41.48 -2.53 -44.10
N SER A 866 40.77 -1.45 -43.74
CA SER A 866 40.02 -0.62 -44.72
C SER A 866 40.66 0.76 -44.90
N GLN A 867 40.87 1.20 -46.14
CA GLN A 867 41.43 2.51 -46.47
C GLN A 867 40.69 3.18 -47.62
N LYS A 868 40.62 4.51 -47.57
CA LYS A 868 40.02 5.33 -48.63
C LYS A 868 41.09 5.80 -49.62
N PHE A 869 40.81 5.75 -50.92
CA PHE A 869 41.64 6.37 -51.95
C PHE A 869 40.86 7.12 -53.02
N ILE A 870 41.55 8.03 -53.70
CA ILE A 870 41.00 8.87 -54.77
C ILE A 870 41.64 8.46 -56.10
N LYS A 871 40.82 8.07 -57.07
CA LYS A 871 41.22 7.83 -58.46
C LYS A 871 41.08 9.13 -59.25
N ILE A 872 42.18 9.58 -59.87
CA ILE A 872 42.23 10.82 -60.68
C ILE A 872 42.36 10.54 -62.18
#